data_AF-A0A327TS58-F1
#
_entry.id   AF-A0A327TS58-F1
#
_cell.length_a   1.000
_cell.length_b   1.000
_cell.length_c   1.000
_cell.angle_alpha   90.00
_cell.angle_beta   90.00
_cell.angle_gamma   90.00
#
_symmetry.space_group_name_H-M   'P 1'
#
loop_
_entity.id
_entity.type
_entity.pdbx_description
1 polymer ?
#
loop_
_entity_poly.entity_id
_entity_poly.type
_entity_poly.pdbx_seq_one_letter_code
_entity_poly.pdbx_strand_id
1 'polypeptide(L)'
;MRVTNTLARHGRGDRRLTPPALAAALAVTAGATLVLGHPGRAAADPIEDCTATTGAIVAVDFGHWGGGVVRGCDAHPTTGMNLLHNAGFTTTGTQHDGPAFICRLGSSTFGNGAQYPTPAEEPCVNTPQATAYWSYWIAAPGQDTWSYSQFGADGQKPKPGEVEAWVYGGTDIGGTSGGPAFTPDSVRAKNSASPSPAASESASASPSASASASASPSGASSPSPTGPPPATGDPAAAAAWLAGQLVDGSYLGNWAFEGPDYPRTALTAVALAAAGTQDPALRKVVAFLQAHTDDFLLPDGPNGAPDTRAAALLALVAESTGGDPRAFGGHDLIAALTDHVCTAAGENGQCTAAGDFRGAASPWTQSLAVLALLRANATVPPAALDRFTVLQCADGGISGAMIGAGEYCESDPSTTALAVLALHAAGGHEPAVERATAQLAASQQPDGSYLPYAGASGGDTSSTAGAAQGLRAAGRPTGQAATWLAARQNPDGGFATDAWTPDSDPAATEQAILALTGTDPLTVTHDLGPTAPGTPQPGRTPDLAKGGAYLTDPARLLDGHYYEAFPDSGFADFGLTIDAAYALAATGTDDAALRRIVDFLDRQGTDGSGRTVNDWTAVGTEYVGGGSVGKEALLAEIVGRDPHAFGGHDLIAALDQAVCDHADADNGCAAQGNYLWATSVFSQSLGVMAQLRAGDAEHAAAPLAYLKGLQAANGSWPSLIPASGDSDVDSTAMAVMALALVPGDEAARAVDKGLAWLAAQQLPDGGFPGAAGDSTNSAALAVQGLTLRRSAHAERIAKAVEFLAAEQNADGGFNVASTGQQGSDVRASTQAIGGATGLSFGTLHRDLGGTAPTGSPSPSVSQSASPSPSPSVSQSVSPSPSSSGSDSASPSPSSPASPSSDGPSGSAPAPSPSTGTGAGTGAGAGGLPGGPGAPAGGAGTDGTGPDGLAFTGTDVLELVVPGLLFAAAGGAVLVATRRRNAPGAGRHR
;
A
#
# COMPACT_ATOMS: atom_id res chain seq x y z
N MET A 1 -63.43 -20.74 -16.16
CA MET A 1 -64.49 -19.78 -15.79
C MET A 1 -63.85 -18.39 -15.96
N ARG A 2 -64.29 -17.42 -16.80
CA ARG A 2 -65.63 -16.77 -16.96
C ARG A 2 -66.13 -16.30 -15.57
N VAL A 3 -66.42 -15.03 -15.24
CA VAL A 3 -67.12 -13.97 -16.01
C VAL A 3 -66.68 -12.53 -15.58
N THR A 4 -66.46 -11.70 -16.61
CA THR A 4 -66.46 -10.22 -16.83
C THR A 4 -67.17 -9.22 -15.88
N ASN A 5 -66.71 -7.95 -15.88
CA ASN A 5 -67.51 -6.78 -16.33
C ASN A 5 -66.66 -5.50 -16.64
N THR A 6 -67.25 -4.38 -17.11
CA THR A 6 -67.12 -3.85 -18.50
C THR A 6 -67.13 -2.29 -18.57
N LEU A 7 -66.73 -1.69 -19.72
CA LEU A 7 -66.95 -0.30 -20.25
C LEU A 7 -65.92 0.82 -19.91
N ALA A 8 -65.78 1.92 -20.69
CA ALA A 8 -65.33 2.11 -22.10
C ALA A 8 -65.43 3.59 -22.60
N ARG A 9 -64.42 4.13 -23.31
CA ARG A 9 -64.44 5.21 -24.39
C ARG A 9 -62.99 5.73 -24.67
N HIS A 10 -62.42 5.57 -25.88
CA HIS A 10 -62.36 6.52 -27.04
C HIS A 10 -61.53 7.80 -26.81
N GLY A 11 -60.58 8.24 -27.66
CA GLY A 11 -59.96 7.72 -28.91
C GLY A 11 -58.71 8.59 -29.27
N ARG A 12 -57.58 8.04 -29.75
CA ARG A 12 -57.15 7.78 -31.14
C ARG A 12 -57.03 9.00 -32.08
N GLY A 13 -55.79 9.28 -32.52
CA GLY A 13 -55.42 10.14 -33.65
C GLY A 13 -54.04 9.74 -34.18
N ASP A 14 -53.90 9.45 -35.48
CA ASP A 14 -52.82 8.64 -36.08
C ASP A 14 -52.05 9.43 -37.17
N ARG A 15 -50.72 9.22 -37.25
CA ARG A 15 -49.91 9.04 -38.50
C ARG A 15 -49.52 10.20 -39.47
N ARG A 16 -48.19 10.31 -39.61
CA ARG A 16 -47.34 10.03 -40.82
C ARG A 16 -46.95 11.11 -41.86
N LEU A 17 -45.72 10.89 -42.36
CA LEU A 17 -45.10 11.17 -43.67
C LEU A 17 -44.00 12.26 -43.74
N THR A 18 -43.00 11.98 -44.58
CA THR A 18 -41.72 12.70 -44.76
C THR A 18 -41.62 13.28 -46.20
N PRO A 19 -40.46 13.76 -46.72
CA PRO A 19 -40.17 15.15 -47.11
C PRO A 19 -40.19 15.35 -48.66
N PRO A 20 -39.75 16.50 -49.27
CA PRO A 20 -38.30 16.72 -49.55
C PRO A 20 -37.78 18.18 -49.84
N ALA A 21 -36.46 18.29 -49.98
CA ALA A 21 -35.68 19.08 -50.98
C ALA A 21 -35.49 20.64 -50.97
N LEU A 22 -34.19 21.01 -50.88
CA LEU A 22 -33.38 21.95 -51.69
C LEU A 22 -33.62 23.50 -51.75
N ALA A 23 -32.57 24.20 -51.28
CA ALA A 23 -31.74 25.19 -52.00
C ALA A 23 -32.27 26.60 -52.41
N ALA A 24 -31.59 27.63 -51.90
CA ALA A 24 -30.99 28.72 -52.69
C ALA A 24 -30.00 29.54 -51.83
N ALA A 25 -28.96 30.12 -52.45
CA ALA A 25 -27.98 31.00 -51.82
C ALA A 25 -27.93 32.36 -52.54
N LEU A 26 -27.64 33.45 -51.82
CA LEU A 26 -26.63 34.48 -52.17
C LEU A 26 -26.76 35.79 -51.35
N ALA A 27 -25.65 36.11 -50.69
CA ALA A 27 -25.11 37.41 -50.27
C ALA A 27 -25.90 38.72 -50.46
N VAL A 28 -25.98 39.49 -49.37
CA VAL A 28 -25.58 40.91 -49.34
C VAL A 28 -24.69 41.14 -48.12
N THR A 29 -23.52 41.73 -48.34
CA THR A 29 -22.54 42.12 -47.32
C THR A 29 -22.74 43.59 -46.89
N ALA A 30 -22.64 43.88 -45.58
CA ALA A 30 -21.96 45.08 -45.04
C ALA A 30 -22.06 45.18 -43.50
N GLY A 31 -20.93 45.42 -42.83
CA GLY A 31 -20.89 46.42 -41.75
C GLY A 31 -21.09 46.00 -40.29
N ALA A 32 -20.30 45.04 -39.77
CA ALA A 32 -20.01 44.96 -38.34
C ALA A 32 -18.66 44.27 -38.07
N THR A 33 -17.53 44.95 -38.36
CA THR A 33 -16.19 44.49 -37.96
C THR A 33 -15.99 44.68 -36.46
N LEU A 34 -16.31 43.65 -35.68
CA LEU A 34 -15.66 43.42 -34.39
C LEU A 34 -14.33 42.72 -34.66
N VAL A 35 -13.24 43.36 -34.25
CA VAL A 35 -11.88 42.79 -34.38
C VAL A 35 -11.72 41.70 -33.34
N LEU A 36 -12.02 40.45 -33.73
CA LEU A 36 -11.48 39.28 -33.06
C LEU A 36 -10.05 39.09 -33.57
N GLY A 37 -9.08 39.48 -32.75
CA GLY A 37 -7.69 39.15 -32.98
C GLY A 37 -7.53 37.63 -33.05
N HIS A 38 -6.84 37.15 -34.09
CA HIS A 38 -6.33 35.78 -34.03
C HIS A 38 -5.24 35.76 -32.95
N PRO A 39 -5.13 34.73 -32.10
CA PRO A 39 -3.91 34.54 -31.33
C PRO A 39 -2.76 34.37 -32.33
N GLY A 40 -1.83 35.32 -32.33
CA GLY A 40 -0.61 35.18 -33.11
C GLY A 40 0.18 33.99 -32.56
N ARG A 41 0.84 33.23 -33.45
CA ARG A 41 1.96 32.38 -33.00
C ARG A 41 2.91 33.26 -32.20
N ALA A 42 3.38 32.77 -31.06
CA ALA A 42 4.42 33.46 -30.30
C ALA A 42 5.57 33.81 -31.26
N ALA A 43 5.87 35.11 -31.35
CA ALA A 43 7.04 35.60 -32.07
C ALA A 43 8.15 35.72 -31.05
N ALA A 44 9.39 35.41 -31.47
CA ALA A 44 10.52 35.47 -30.56
C ALA A 44 10.70 36.85 -29.92
N ASP A 45 11.11 36.85 -28.66
CA ASP A 45 11.42 38.09 -27.96
C ASP A 45 12.49 38.86 -28.75
N PRO A 46 12.38 40.20 -28.83
CA PRO A 46 13.43 41.04 -29.40
C PRO A 46 14.80 40.70 -28.79
N ILE A 47 15.82 40.52 -29.63
CA ILE A 47 17.14 40.06 -29.20
C ILE A 47 17.81 41.02 -28.19
N GLU A 48 17.34 42.27 -28.16
CA GLU A 48 17.71 43.33 -27.23
C GLU A 48 17.12 43.22 -25.82
N ASP A 49 16.03 42.47 -25.62
CA ASP A 49 15.38 42.27 -24.32
C ASP A 49 16.14 41.22 -23.48
N CYS A 50 16.83 40.30 -24.16
CA CYS A 50 17.91 39.53 -23.55
C CYS A 50 19.13 40.41 -23.29
N THR A 51 19.68 40.31 -22.08
CA THR A 51 20.82 41.08 -21.59
C THR A 51 21.75 40.16 -20.80
N ALA A 52 22.91 40.66 -20.34
CA ALA A 52 23.78 39.89 -19.44
C ALA A 52 23.17 39.66 -18.03
N THR A 53 21.98 40.22 -17.76
CA THR A 53 21.25 40.13 -16.48
C THR A 53 19.76 39.78 -16.66
N THR A 54 19.32 39.43 -17.87
CA THR A 54 17.89 39.20 -18.21
C THR A 54 17.81 38.25 -19.40
N GLY A 55 16.95 37.22 -19.35
CA GLY A 55 16.83 36.25 -20.44
C GLY A 55 18.07 35.42 -20.75
N ALA A 56 17.97 34.58 -21.78
CA ALA A 56 19.09 33.82 -22.34
C ALA A 56 19.02 33.81 -23.87
N ILE A 57 20.14 33.48 -24.52
CA ILE A 57 20.22 33.38 -25.99
C ILE A 57 20.50 31.94 -26.40
N VAL A 58 19.75 31.43 -27.36
CA VAL A 58 20.03 30.14 -28.01
C VAL A 58 20.47 30.35 -29.46
N ALA A 59 21.42 29.52 -29.90
CA ALA A 59 22.10 29.63 -31.18
C ALA A 59 22.12 28.29 -31.93
N VAL A 60 21.33 28.16 -33.00
CA VAL A 60 21.26 26.92 -33.81
C VAL A 60 22.10 27.06 -35.07
N ASP A 61 23.04 26.14 -35.29
CA ASP A 61 23.93 26.12 -36.44
C ASP A 61 23.39 25.27 -37.60
N PHE A 62 22.88 25.93 -38.63
CA PHE A 62 22.44 25.30 -39.88
C PHE A 62 23.56 25.17 -40.94
N GLY A 63 24.83 25.35 -40.55
CA GLY A 63 25.98 25.29 -41.45
C GLY A 63 26.11 24.01 -42.27
N HIS A 64 25.65 22.87 -41.73
CA HIS A 64 25.62 21.58 -42.44
C HIS A 64 24.83 21.65 -43.77
N TRP A 65 23.76 22.44 -43.84
CA TRP A 65 22.93 22.64 -45.04
C TRP A 65 23.24 23.95 -45.77
N GLY A 66 24.44 24.51 -45.57
CA GLY A 66 24.88 25.76 -46.20
C GLY A 66 24.26 27.02 -45.59
N GLY A 67 23.67 26.92 -44.40
CA GLY A 67 23.23 28.04 -43.59
C GLY A 67 24.34 28.67 -42.76
N GLY A 68 23.94 29.29 -41.66
CA GLY A 68 24.84 29.76 -40.61
C GLY A 68 24.10 29.78 -39.27
N VAL A 69 24.78 30.27 -38.23
CA VAL A 69 24.23 30.33 -36.88
C VAL A 69 23.08 31.33 -36.82
N VAL A 70 21.88 30.83 -36.54
CA VAL A 70 20.69 31.64 -36.25
C VAL A 70 20.58 31.78 -34.73
N ARG A 71 20.12 32.94 -34.24
CA ARG A 71 19.92 33.19 -32.81
C ARG A 71 18.52 33.70 -32.54
N GLY A 72 17.99 33.40 -31.35
CA GLY A 72 16.84 34.07 -30.79
C GLY A 72 16.97 34.26 -29.28
N CYS A 73 16.02 34.99 -28.72
CA CYS A 73 15.96 35.38 -27.32
C CYS A 73 14.67 34.83 -26.69
N ASP A 74 14.77 34.47 -25.41
CA ASP A 74 13.66 34.43 -24.47
C ASP A 74 14.10 35.29 -23.28
N ALA A 75 13.32 36.31 -22.92
CA ALA A 75 13.61 37.19 -21.80
C ALA A 75 13.35 36.53 -20.42
N HIS A 76 12.56 35.45 -20.39
CA HIS A 76 12.10 34.75 -19.18
C HIS A 76 12.10 33.20 -19.35
N PRO A 77 13.20 32.58 -19.81
CA PRO A 77 13.22 31.16 -20.14
C PRO A 77 13.07 30.31 -18.88
N THR A 78 12.11 29.39 -18.91
CA THR A 78 11.88 28.42 -17.84
C THR A 78 12.70 27.14 -18.02
N THR A 79 12.95 26.74 -19.27
CA THR A 79 13.83 25.63 -19.66
C THR A 79 14.67 25.99 -20.91
N GLY A 80 15.69 25.20 -21.23
CA GLY A 80 16.48 25.33 -22.47
C GLY A 80 15.66 25.01 -23.74
N MET A 81 14.66 24.13 -23.63
CA MET A 81 13.71 23.87 -24.72
C MET A 81 12.72 25.02 -24.89
N ASN A 82 12.20 25.59 -23.79
CA ASN A 82 11.35 26.77 -23.86
C ASN A 82 12.14 27.98 -24.39
N LEU A 83 13.40 28.15 -23.99
CA LEU A 83 14.32 29.09 -24.65
C LEU A 83 14.41 28.82 -26.16
N LEU A 84 14.56 27.57 -26.60
CA LEU A 84 14.63 27.19 -28.02
C LEU A 84 13.35 27.51 -28.80
N HIS A 85 12.18 27.18 -28.26
CA HIS A 85 10.90 27.43 -28.93
C HIS A 85 10.48 28.90 -28.89
N ASN A 86 10.59 29.55 -27.73
CA ASN A 86 10.31 30.97 -27.57
C ASN A 86 11.30 31.82 -28.38
N ALA A 87 12.56 31.39 -28.56
CA ALA A 87 13.49 32.00 -29.51
C ALA A 87 13.10 31.85 -31.01
N GLY A 88 11.98 31.20 -31.32
CA GLY A 88 11.42 31.12 -32.68
C GLY A 88 11.97 29.95 -33.51
N PHE A 89 12.54 28.93 -32.87
CA PHE A 89 12.90 27.68 -33.51
C PHE A 89 11.78 26.65 -33.36
N THR A 90 11.65 25.78 -34.36
CA THR A 90 10.70 24.66 -34.34
C THR A 90 11.48 23.35 -34.34
N THR A 91 11.12 22.43 -33.45
CA THR A 91 11.69 21.08 -33.41
C THR A 91 10.78 20.05 -34.08
N THR A 92 11.32 18.87 -34.36
CA THR A 92 10.56 17.63 -34.55
C THR A 92 11.33 16.52 -33.85
N GLY A 93 10.62 15.69 -33.08
CA GLY A 93 11.16 14.53 -32.37
C GLY A 93 11.53 13.34 -33.26
N THR A 94 11.95 12.24 -32.64
CA THR A 94 11.93 10.91 -33.29
C THR A 94 10.58 10.23 -33.04
N GLN A 95 10.29 9.15 -33.74
CA GLN A 95 9.09 8.33 -33.52
C GLN A 95 9.24 7.36 -32.34
N HIS A 96 10.48 7.09 -31.90
CA HIS A 96 10.80 6.20 -30.79
C HIS A 96 10.93 6.93 -29.45
N ASP A 97 11.54 8.13 -29.48
CA ASP A 97 11.92 8.93 -28.30
C ASP A 97 11.10 10.21 -28.17
N GLY A 98 10.14 10.44 -29.08
CA GLY A 98 9.28 11.62 -29.05
C GLY A 98 10.04 12.94 -29.20
N PRO A 99 9.49 14.06 -28.67
CA PRO A 99 10.17 15.36 -28.69
C PRO A 99 11.42 15.40 -27.79
N ALA A 100 11.58 14.45 -26.86
CA ALA A 100 12.73 14.35 -25.97
C ALA A 100 14.06 14.10 -26.72
N PHE A 101 14.00 13.55 -27.94
CA PHE A 101 15.14 13.55 -28.86
C PHE A 101 14.87 14.44 -30.08
N ILE A 102 15.53 15.60 -30.14
CA ILE A 102 15.41 16.53 -31.27
C ILE A 102 16.03 15.92 -32.52
N CYS A 103 15.19 15.31 -33.36
CA CYS A 103 15.61 14.79 -34.64
C CYS A 103 15.78 15.90 -35.69
N ARG A 104 14.91 16.92 -35.67
CA ARG A 104 15.00 18.08 -36.58
C ARG A 104 14.87 19.40 -35.86
N LEU A 105 15.56 20.41 -36.41
CA LEU A 105 15.40 21.81 -36.05
C LEU A 105 15.13 22.65 -37.30
N GLY A 106 14.34 23.71 -37.15
CA GLY A 106 14.10 24.72 -38.18
C GLY A 106 13.85 26.09 -37.55
N SER A 107 13.88 27.13 -38.37
CA SER A 107 13.58 28.49 -37.93
C SER A 107 12.94 29.26 -39.06
N SER A 108 11.96 30.14 -38.78
CA SER A 108 11.34 30.96 -39.83
C SER A 108 12.35 31.82 -40.61
N THR A 109 13.49 32.15 -40.01
CA THR A 109 14.56 32.95 -40.61
C THR A 109 15.58 32.15 -41.43
N PHE A 110 15.48 30.82 -41.48
CA PHE A 110 16.33 29.95 -42.32
C PHE A 110 15.50 28.92 -43.10
N GLY A 111 15.79 28.72 -44.39
CA GLY A 111 15.02 27.78 -45.22
C GLY A 111 13.51 28.05 -45.31
N ASN A 112 13.05 29.27 -44.96
CA ASN A 112 11.64 29.64 -44.77
C ASN A 112 10.89 28.77 -43.73
N GLY A 113 11.57 28.33 -42.66
CA GLY A 113 10.98 27.43 -41.66
C GLY A 113 11.04 25.94 -42.02
N ALA A 114 11.75 25.57 -43.09
CA ALA A 114 12.11 24.18 -43.32
C ALA A 114 12.95 23.63 -42.15
N GLN A 115 12.64 22.42 -41.72
CA GLN A 115 13.36 21.71 -40.67
C GLN A 115 14.41 20.76 -41.26
N TYR A 116 15.51 20.60 -40.53
CA TYR A 116 16.72 19.89 -40.94
C TYR A 116 17.19 18.93 -39.82
N PRO A 117 17.65 17.71 -40.14
CA PRO A 117 17.82 17.12 -41.48
C PRO A 117 16.50 16.97 -42.22
N THR A 118 16.55 16.82 -43.53
CA THR A 118 15.33 16.56 -44.30
C THR A 118 14.84 15.12 -44.09
N PRO A 119 13.54 14.82 -44.31
CA PRO A 119 13.02 13.44 -44.18
C PRO A 119 13.65 12.40 -45.11
N ALA A 120 14.44 12.82 -46.10
CA ALA A 120 15.21 11.93 -46.98
C ALA A 120 16.63 11.63 -46.45
N GLU A 121 17.14 12.42 -45.49
CA GLU A 121 18.47 12.28 -44.89
C GLU A 121 18.40 11.50 -43.57
N GLU A 122 17.42 11.82 -42.73
CA GLU A 122 17.11 11.11 -41.49
C GLU A 122 15.59 10.91 -41.43
N PRO A 123 15.07 9.66 -41.45
CA PRO A 123 13.63 9.41 -41.38
C PRO A 123 12.98 9.74 -40.02
N CYS A 124 13.77 9.92 -38.95
CA CYS A 124 13.32 10.17 -37.57
C CYS A 124 12.47 9.04 -36.98
N VAL A 125 12.75 7.78 -37.33
CA VAL A 125 12.01 6.63 -36.80
C VAL A 125 12.59 6.17 -35.46
N ASN A 126 13.91 5.93 -35.43
CA ASN A 126 14.65 5.57 -34.22
C ASN A 126 15.57 6.73 -33.83
N THR A 127 16.18 6.66 -32.65
CA THR A 127 17.25 7.56 -32.22
C THR A 127 18.38 7.60 -33.26
N PRO A 128 18.72 8.77 -33.84
CA PRO A 128 19.84 8.92 -34.78
C PRO A 128 21.16 8.40 -34.21
N GLN A 129 21.98 7.80 -35.06
CA GLN A 129 23.27 7.24 -34.64
C GLN A 129 24.21 8.36 -34.19
N ALA A 130 25.07 8.09 -33.20
CA ALA A 130 26.03 9.06 -32.64
C ALA A 130 27.01 9.70 -33.66
N THR A 131 27.00 9.24 -34.92
CA THR A 131 27.73 9.80 -36.05
C THR A 131 27.04 11.01 -36.70
N ALA A 132 25.75 11.26 -36.46
CA ALA A 132 25.02 12.44 -36.94
C ALA A 132 23.73 12.69 -36.14
N TYR A 133 23.74 13.67 -35.23
CA TYR A 133 22.57 14.15 -34.48
C TYR A 133 22.71 15.64 -34.12
N TRP A 134 21.65 16.25 -33.58
CA TRP A 134 21.71 17.59 -33.00
C TRP A 134 22.30 17.52 -31.58
N SER A 135 23.57 17.92 -31.43
CA SER A 135 24.24 18.00 -30.14
C SER A 135 23.99 19.35 -29.46
N TYR A 136 23.83 19.31 -28.13
CA TYR A 136 23.42 20.45 -27.30
C TYR A 136 24.56 20.95 -26.42
N TRP A 137 24.73 22.26 -26.33
CA TRP A 137 25.89 22.90 -25.73
C TRP A 137 25.49 24.14 -24.93
N ILE A 138 26.11 24.34 -23.77
CA ILE A 138 25.75 25.39 -22.82
C ILE A 138 27.01 26.20 -22.45
N ALA A 139 26.86 27.50 -22.25
CA ALA A 139 27.90 28.37 -21.69
C ALA A 139 27.29 29.42 -20.75
N ALA A 140 27.44 29.14 -19.45
CA ALA A 140 26.96 29.96 -18.33
C ALA A 140 27.35 31.45 -18.45
N PRO A 141 26.66 32.38 -17.73
CA PRO A 141 26.91 33.80 -17.81
C PRO A 141 28.40 34.16 -17.65
N GLY A 142 28.97 34.78 -18.69
CA GLY A 142 30.38 35.21 -18.72
C GLY A 142 31.43 34.12 -19.04
N GLN A 143 31.03 32.89 -19.37
CA GLN A 143 31.96 31.85 -19.87
C GLN A 143 32.29 32.04 -21.35
N ASP A 144 33.53 31.77 -21.75
CA ASP A 144 34.01 31.87 -23.14
C ASP A 144 34.22 30.50 -23.83
N THR A 145 33.94 29.40 -23.13
CA THR A 145 33.97 28.03 -23.66
C THR A 145 32.59 27.36 -23.61
N TRP A 146 32.32 26.49 -24.59
CA TRP A 146 31.14 25.62 -24.58
C TRP A 146 31.39 24.38 -23.74
N SER A 147 30.38 23.97 -22.98
CA SER A 147 30.29 22.64 -22.37
C SER A 147 29.24 21.82 -23.11
N TYR A 148 29.55 20.57 -23.44
CA TYR A 148 28.57 19.64 -23.99
C TYR A 148 27.57 19.28 -22.90
N SER A 149 26.28 19.33 -23.21
CA SER A 149 25.25 18.85 -22.30
C SER A 149 25.07 17.35 -22.45
N GLN A 150 25.22 16.61 -21.35
CA GLN A 150 24.82 15.20 -21.27
C GLN A 150 23.33 15.03 -20.89
N PHE A 151 22.60 16.15 -20.78
CA PHE A 151 21.18 16.21 -20.42
C PHE A 151 20.36 16.92 -21.51
N GLY A 152 19.10 16.54 -21.67
CA GLY A 152 18.16 17.20 -22.58
C GLY A 152 17.85 18.64 -22.16
N ALA A 153 17.49 19.48 -23.12
CA ALA A 153 17.27 20.91 -22.88
C ALA A 153 16.02 21.23 -22.04
N ASP A 154 15.06 20.30 -21.92
CA ASP A 154 13.92 20.43 -21.02
C ASP A 154 14.34 20.48 -19.54
N GLY A 155 15.42 19.77 -19.17
CA GLY A 155 15.97 19.78 -17.81
C GLY A 155 16.90 20.95 -17.52
N GLN A 156 17.45 21.61 -18.55
CA GLN A 156 18.33 22.77 -18.38
C GLN A 156 17.51 24.00 -18.02
N LYS A 157 17.95 24.77 -17.02
CA LYS A 157 17.30 26.01 -16.54
C LYS A 157 18.19 27.22 -16.84
N PRO A 158 17.98 27.94 -17.97
CA PRO A 158 18.93 28.94 -18.44
C PRO A 158 19.02 30.13 -17.49
N LYS A 159 20.24 30.53 -17.12
CA LYS A 159 20.44 31.67 -16.23
C LYS A 159 20.37 33.00 -16.97
N PRO A 160 20.01 34.11 -16.31
CA PRO A 160 20.06 35.43 -16.93
C PRO A 160 21.47 35.74 -17.49
N GLY A 161 21.56 36.02 -18.79
CA GLY A 161 22.80 36.23 -19.52
C GLY A 161 23.52 34.97 -20.02
N GLU A 162 22.94 33.78 -19.83
CA GLU A 162 23.45 32.49 -20.34
C GLU A 162 23.31 32.39 -21.87
N VAL A 163 24.11 31.51 -22.48
CA VAL A 163 23.94 31.15 -23.89
C VAL A 163 23.99 29.66 -24.11
N GLU A 164 23.20 29.21 -25.07
CA GLU A 164 23.05 27.80 -25.45
C GLU A 164 23.22 27.64 -26.97
N ALA A 165 23.60 26.45 -27.42
CA ALA A 165 23.81 26.16 -28.82
C ALA A 165 23.42 24.74 -29.22
N TRP A 166 22.95 24.62 -30.47
CA TRP A 166 22.61 23.36 -31.12
C TRP A 166 23.40 23.22 -32.42
N VAL A 167 24.07 22.09 -32.61
CA VAL A 167 24.95 21.83 -33.76
C VAL A 167 24.66 20.44 -34.32
N TYR A 168 24.54 20.31 -35.64
CA TYR A 168 24.28 19.01 -36.26
C TYR A 168 25.57 18.33 -36.73
N GLY A 169 25.86 17.13 -36.21
CA GLY A 169 27.00 16.33 -36.63
C GLY A 169 27.32 15.14 -35.71
N GLY A 170 28.43 14.47 -35.98
CA GLY A 170 28.95 13.42 -35.09
C GLY A 170 29.63 14.04 -33.87
N THR A 171 29.10 13.71 -32.69
CA THR A 171 29.56 14.21 -31.38
C THR A 171 29.76 13.01 -30.47
N ASP A 172 30.96 12.84 -29.90
CA ASP A 172 31.26 11.72 -29.00
C ASP A 172 30.53 11.86 -27.66
N ILE A 173 30.40 10.74 -26.94
CA ILE A 173 29.64 10.64 -25.68
C ILE A 173 30.13 11.62 -24.60
N GLY A 174 31.41 12.02 -24.64
CA GLY A 174 32.00 13.00 -23.73
C GLY A 174 32.02 14.44 -24.27
N GLY A 175 31.50 14.71 -25.48
CA GLY A 175 31.53 16.03 -26.10
C GLY A 175 32.93 16.59 -26.34
N THR A 176 33.94 15.73 -26.49
CA THR A 176 35.34 16.16 -26.70
C THR A 176 35.63 16.57 -28.14
N SER A 177 34.71 16.25 -29.05
CA SER A 177 34.67 16.59 -30.47
C SER A 177 33.21 16.83 -30.91
N GLY A 178 32.99 17.47 -32.06
CA GLY A 178 31.64 17.76 -32.58
C GLY A 178 30.99 19.05 -32.07
N GLY A 179 31.68 19.82 -31.23
CA GLY A 179 31.15 21.07 -30.65
C GLY A 179 31.16 22.30 -31.57
N PRO A 180 30.56 23.42 -31.11
CA PRO A 180 30.30 24.59 -31.94
C PRO A 180 31.57 25.26 -32.48
N ALA A 181 31.56 25.60 -33.77
CA ALA A 181 32.67 26.29 -34.43
C ALA A 181 32.74 27.81 -34.14
N PHE A 182 31.85 28.31 -33.29
CA PHE A 182 31.74 29.71 -32.85
C PHE A 182 31.86 29.79 -31.32
N THR A 183 32.18 30.96 -30.76
CA THR A 183 32.33 31.12 -29.29
C THR A 183 31.05 31.58 -28.61
N PRO A 184 30.83 31.28 -27.31
CA PRO A 184 29.72 31.82 -26.52
C PRO A 184 29.58 33.35 -26.62
N ASP A 185 30.69 34.08 -26.50
CA ASP A 185 30.71 35.55 -26.54
C ASP A 185 30.42 36.15 -27.93
N SER A 186 30.47 35.34 -28.99
CA SER A 186 30.01 35.74 -30.32
C SER A 186 28.48 35.78 -30.41
N VAL A 187 27.79 34.98 -29.58
CA VAL A 187 26.32 34.88 -29.57
C VAL A 187 25.65 35.63 -28.41
N ARG A 188 26.34 35.82 -27.28
CA ARG A 188 25.86 36.44 -26.03
C ARG A 188 25.35 37.89 -26.18
N ALA A 189 24.29 38.21 -25.43
CA ALA A 189 23.74 39.56 -25.26
C ALA A 189 24.64 40.45 -24.38
N LYS A 190 24.60 41.79 -24.57
CA LYS A 190 25.67 42.70 -24.11
C LYS A 190 25.24 43.91 -23.25
N ASN A 191 24.01 43.90 -22.71
CA ASN A 191 23.45 44.99 -21.88
C ASN A 191 23.31 44.56 -20.39
N SER A 192 22.98 45.45 -19.44
CA SER A 192 22.78 45.08 -18.01
C SER A 192 21.90 46.08 -17.22
N ALA A 193 21.08 45.59 -16.26
CA ALA A 193 20.28 46.40 -15.32
C ALA A 193 20.05 45.69 -13.96
N SER A 194 19.71 46.44 -12.88
CA SER A 194 19.81 45.98 -11.47
C SER A 194 18.67 46.49 -10.55
N PRO A 195 18.20 45.71 -9.54
CA PRO A 195 17.17 46.12 -8.56
C PRO A 195 17.62 46.17 -7.07
N SER A 196 16.79 46.73 -6.17
CA SER A 196 17.01 46.80 -4.71
C SER A 196 15.68 46.82 -3.88
N PRO A 197 15.61 46.31 -2.62
CA PRO A 197 14.33 46.02 -1.90
C PRO A 197 14.04 46.87 -0.62
N ALA A 198 12.84 46.69 -0.02
CA ALA A 198 12.42 47.26 1.30
C ALA A 198 11.38 46.37 2.05
N ALA A 199 11.10 46.62 3.35
CA ALA A 199 10.66 45.60 4.35
C ALA A 199 9.54 46.03 5.37
N SER A 200 9.32 45.19 6.41
CA SER A 200 8.63 45.41 7.73
C SER A 200 7.07 45.29 7.79
N GLU A 201 6.36 44.91 8.90
CA GLU A 201 6.73 44.52 10.30
C GLU A 201 5.62 43.74 11.09
N SER A 202 5.85 43.46 12.40
CA SER A 202 5.14 42.50 13.32
C SER A 202 4.07 43.08 14.30
N ALA A 203 3.32 42.23 15.06
CA ALA A 203 3.06 42.35 16.54
C ALA A 203 2.05 41.31 17.15
N SER A 204 2.09 41.11 18.49
CA SER A 204 1.41 40.05 19.30
C SER A 204 0.26 40.52 20.22
N ALA A 205 -0.54 39.61 20.85
CA ALA A 205 -0.93 39.63 22.29
C ALA A 205 -1.97 38.54 22.75
N SER A 206 -2.15 38.36 24.08
CA SER A 206 -3.04 37.41 24.83
C SER A 206 -3.18 37.94 26.31
N PRO A 207 -3.85 37.33 27.35
CA PRO A 207 -4.59 36.05 27.49
C PRO A 207 -5.86 36.10 28.44
N SER A 208 -6.26 34.94 29.01
CA SER A 208 -6.71 34.69 30.42
C SER A 208 -8.16 34.33 30.85
N ALA A 209 -8.27 33.21 31.60
CA ALA A 209 -8.90 33.00 32.94
C ALA A 209 -10.28 32.29 33.16
N SER A 210 -10.20 31.06 33.73
CA SER A 210 -10.84 30.50 34.95
C SER A 210 -12.37 30.46 35.25
N ALA A 211 -12.90 29.28 35.68
CA ALA A 211 -13.47 29.00 37.04
C ALA A 211 -14.14 27.60 37.17
N SER A 212 -14.42 27.13 38.41
CA SER A 212 -14.79 25.74 38.80
C SER A 212 -16.16 25.58 39.53
N ALA A 213 -16.68 24.34 39.66
CA ALA A 213 -17.06 23.65 40.96
C ALA A 213 -18.35 22.76 41.02
N SER A 214 -18.14 21.44 41.22
CA SER A 214 -18.73 20.42 42.15
C SER A 214 -20.21 20.41 42.70
N ALA A 215 -20.81 19.19 42.74
CA ALA A 215 -21.45 18.48 43.90
C ALA A 215 -22.91 17.89 43.76
N SER A 216 -23.12 16.68 44.32
CA SER A 216 -24.34 15.79 44.32
C SER A 216 -25.13 15.83 45.67
N PRO A 217 -25.93 14.83 46.19
CA PRO A 217 -26.56 13.57 45.66
C PRO A 217 -28.02 13.23 46.19
N SER A 218 -28.51 11.99 45.92
CA SER A 218 -29.28 11.06 46.82
C SER A 218 -30.78 10.72 46.58
N GLY A 219 -31.11 9.41 46.63
CA GLY A 219 -32.47 8.89 46.95
C GLY A 219 -32.79 7.46 46.43
N ALA A 220 -33.11 6.49 47.32
CA ALA A 220 -33.40 5.08 46.97
C ALA A 220 -34.62 4.50 47.72
N SER A 221 -35.31 3.47 47.18
CA SER A 221 -36.19 2.51 47.91
C SER A 221 -36.76 1.39 46.99
N SER A 222 -37.03 0.20 47.54
CA SER A 222 -37.60 -0.99 46.85
C SER A 222 -38.40 -1.88 47.81
N PRO A 223 -39.44 -2.63 47.35
CA PRO A 223 -39.74 -3.95 47.93
C PRO A 223 -40.25 -5.04 46.94
N SER A 224 -40.20 -6.31 47.38
CA SER A 224 -40.56 -7.57 46.68
C SER A 224 -41.42 -8.47 47.60
N PRO A 225 -41.88 -9.70 47.22
CA PRO A 225 -42.22 -10.29 45.91
C PRO A 225 -43.55 -11.12 45.92
N THR A 226 -44.07 -11.53 44.75
CA THR A 226 -44.77 -12.83 44.52
C THR A 226 -44.90 -13.07 43.01
N GLY A 227 -44.43 -14.20 42.47
CA GLY A 227 -44.34 -14.39 41.02
C GLY A 227 -44.39 -15.86 40.52
N PRO A 228 -44.42 -16.06 39.19
CA PRO A 228 -44.76 -17.34 38.52
C PRO A 228 -43.67 -18.44 38.62
N PRO A 229 -43.79 -19.57 37.90
CA PRO A 229 -42.69 -20.54 37.78
C PRO A 229 -41.39 -19.85 37.34
N PRO A 230 -40.21 -20.37 37.73
CA PRO A 230 -38.94 -19.75 37.37
C PRO A 230 -38.88 -19.61 35.85
N ALA A 231 -38.72 -18.37 35.38
CA ALA A 231 -38.45 -18.11 33.98
C ALA A 231 -37.18 -18.86 33.61
N THR A 232 -37.19 -19.55 32.48
CA THR A 232 -35.96 -19.85 31.74
C THR A 232 -35.74 -18.65 30.84
N GLY A 233 -34.60 -17.97 30.97
CA GLY A 233 -34.27 -16.86 30.08
C GLY A 233 -34.20 -17.34 28.62
N ASP A 234 -34.24 -16.39 27.69
CA ASP A 234 -34.25 -16.62 26.25
C ASP A 234 -32.92 -16.13 25.63
N PRO A 235 -31.92 -17.02 25.46
CA PRO A 235 -30.65 -16.68 24.81
C PRO A 235 -30.80 -16.24 23.35
N ALA A 236 -31.88 -16.63 22.66
CA ALA A 236 -32.10 -16.25 21.27
C ALA A 236 -32.57 -14.80 21.15
N ALA A 237 -33.47 -14.36 22.05
CA ALA A 237 -33.85 -12.95 22.19
C ALA A 237 -32.65 -12.09 22.62
N ALA A 238 -31.82 -12.60 23.53
CA ALA A 238 -30.60 -11.94 23.99
C ALA A 238 -29.56 -11.76 22.87
N ALA A 239 -29.33 -12.80 22.07
CA ALA A 239 -28.47 -12.73 20.91
C ALA A 239 -29.02 -11.81 19.82
N ALA A 240 -30.35 -11.80 19.59
CA ALA A 240 -30.99 -10.84 18.69
C ALA A 240 -30.81 -9.40 19.16
N TRP A 241 -30.88 -9.15 20.47
CA TRP A 241 -30.63 -7.84 21.07
C TRP A 241 -29.17 -7.39 20.87
N LEU A 242 -28.19 -8.27 21.14
CA LEU A 242 -26.76 -8.01 20.87
C LEU A 242 -26.50 -7.72 19.39
N ALA A 243 -27.08 -8.52 18.49
CA ALA A 243 -26.96 -8.29 17.04
C ALA A 243 -27.55 -6.94 16.61
N GLY A 244 -28.53 -6.41 17.36
CA GLY A 244 -29.07 -5.07 17.19
C GLY A 244 -28.19 -3.92 17.72
N GLN A 245 -27.19 -4.21 18.56
CA GLN A 245 -26.22 -3.21 19.06
C GLN A 245 -24.99 -3.05 18.15
N LEU A 246 -24.86 -3.88 17.12
CA LEU A 246 -23.72 -3.85 16.21
C LEU A 246 -23.78 -2.62 15.27
N VAL A 247 -22.74 -1.79 15.30
CA VAL A 247 -22.51 -0.73 14.31
C VAL A 247 -22.35 -1.39 12.93
N ASP A 248 -23.14 -0.95 11.96
CA ASP A 248 -23.30 -1.52 10.60
C ASP A 248 -23.53 -3.06 10.52
N GLY A 249 -23.88 -3.66 11.66
CA GLY A 249 -24.00 -5.10 11.84
C GLY A 249 -22.66 -5.85 11.93
N SER A 250 -21.53 -5.18 12.16
CA SER A 250 -20.18 -5.78 12.15
C SER A 250 -19.40 -5.69 13.46
N TYR A 251 -19.56 -4.64 14.29
CA TYR A 251 -18.79 -4.50 15.53
C TYR A 251 -19.54 -3.78 16.66
N LEU A 252 -19.11 -3.96 17.91
CA LEU A 252 -19.58 -3.15 19.05
C LEU A 252 -18.77 -1.86 19.12
N GLY A 253 -19.45 -0.71 19.12
CA GLY A 253 -18.80 0.60 19.24
C GLY A 253 -18.20 0.81 20.63
N ASN A 254 -17.06 1.51 20.70
CA ASN A 254 -16.46 1.91 21.97
C ASN A 254 -17.23 3.10 22.57
N TRP A 255 -17.45 3.08 23.89
CA TRP A 255 -18.20 4.12 24.59
C TRP A 255 -17.33 5.33 24.99
N ALA A 256 -16.00 5.16 25.02
CA ALA A 256 -15.04 6.17 25.46
C ALA A 256 -14.39 6.95 24.30
N PHE A 257 -14.40 6.40 23.09
CA PHE A 257 -13.87 7.02 21.86
C PHE A 257 -14.61 6.50 20.62
N GLU A 258 -14.54 7.25 19.52
CA GLU A 258 -15.12 6.82 18.24
C GLU A 258 -14.29 5.68 17.63
N GLY A 259 -14.93 4.55 17.34
CA GLY A 259 -14.29 3.35 16.79
C GLY A 259 -14.79 2.04 17.43
N PRO A 260 -14.19 0.90 17.07
CA PRO A 260 -14.56 -0.41 17.58
C PRO A 260 -14.02 -0.69 19.00
N ASP A 261 -14.82 -1.36 19.82
CA ASP A 261 -14.36 -2.08 21.01
C ASP A 261 -14.09 -3.54 20.62
N TYR A 262 -12.85 -3.83 20.22
CA TYR A 262 -12.46 -5.18 19.78
C TYR A 262 -12.66 -6.27 20.85
N PRO A 263 -12.28 -6.09 22.13
CA PRO A 263 -12.57 -7.06 23.19
C PRO A 263 -14.07 -7.37 23.32
N ARG A 264 -14.92 -6.34 23.32
CA ARG A 264 -16.39 -6.48 23.38
C ARG A 264 -16.94 -7.17 22.14
N THR A 265 -16.44 -6.81 20.97
CA THR A 265 -16.81 -7.41 19.68
C THR A 265 -16.47 -8.91 19.65
N ALA A 266 -15.31 -9.31 20.16
CA ALA A 266 -14.93 -10.72 20.28
C ALA A 266 -15.78 -11.50 21.31
N LEU A 267 -16.08 -10.91 22.47
CA LEU A 267 -16.97 -11.52 23.46
C LEU A 267 -18.41 -11.65 22.93
N THR A 268 -18.91 -10.64 22.22
CA THR A 268 -20.18 -10.70 21.48
C THR A 268 -20.16 -11.83 20.46
N ALA A 269 -19.07 -12.04 19.69
CA ALA A 269 -18.99 -13.17 18.76
C ALA A 269 -19.12 -14.53 19.45
N VAL A 270 -18.43 -14.74 20.59
CA VAL A 270 -18.54 -15.97 21.39
C VAL A 270 -19.97 -16.14 21.95
N ALA A 271 -20.63 -15.07 22.38
CA ALA A 271 -22.02 -15.13 22.85
C ALA A 271 -23.02 -15.42 21.73
N LEU A 272 -22.88 -14.79 20.56
CA LEU A 272 -23.72 -15.06 19.39
C LEU A 272 -23.53 -16.52 18.91
N ALA A 273 -22.30 -17.05 18.98
CA ALA A 273 -22.01 -18.46 18.71
C ALA A 273 -22.69 -19.38 19.73
N ALA A 274 -22.58 -19.09 21.03
CA ALA A 274 -23.23 -19.84 22.09
C ALA A 274 -24.76 -19.92 21.94
N ALA A 275 -25.40 -18.85 21.48
CA ALA A 275 -26.84 -18.80 21.22
C ALA A 275 -27.26 -19.46 19.89
N GLY A 276 -26.35 -19.58 18.92
CA GLY A 276 -26.54 -20.30 17.66
C GLY A 276 -27.71 -19.85 16.77
N THR A 277 -28.18 -18.60 16.92
CA THR A 277 -29.41 -18.09 16.27
C THR A 277 -29.21 -16.87 15.37
N GLN A 278 -28.01 -16.30 15.34
CA GLN A 278 -27.72 -15.00 14.70
C GLN A 278 -26.62 -15.08 13.64
N ASP A 279 -26.49 -16.19 12.92
CA ASP A 279 -25.40 -16.44 11.98
C ASP A 279 -25.10 -15.27 10.99
N PRO A 280 -26.08 -14.53 10.44
CA PRO A 280 -25.78 -13.41 9.54
C PRO A 280 -25.00 -12.29 10.22
N ALA A 281 -25.29 -12.01 11.49
CA ALA A 281 -24.55 -11.04 12.30
C ALA A 281 -23.21 -11.64 12.73
N LEU A 282 -23.19 -12.86 13.26
CA LEU A 282 -21.97 -13.54 13.69
C LEU A 282 -20.93 -13.67 12.56
N ARG A 283 -21.34 -14.02 11.32
CA ARG A 283 -20.43 -14.03 10.16
C ARG A 283 -19.81 -12.65 9.87
N LYS A 284 -20.58 -11.56 10.00
CA LYS A 284 -20.05 -10.20 9.84
C LYS A 284 -19.06 -9.85 10.95
N VAL A 285 -19.37 -10.21 12.19
CA VAL A 285 -18.49 -9.96 13.35
C VAL A 285 -17.17 -10.74 13.22
N VAL A 286 -17.22 -12.01 12.84
CA VAL A 286 -16.01 -12.81 12.57
C VAL A 286 -15.20 -12.21 11.42
N ALA A 287 -15.83 -11.85 10.31
CA ALA A 287 -15.15 -11.25 9.17
C ALA A 287 -14.52 -9.88 9.51
N PHE A 288 -15.18 -9.07 10.36
CA PHE A 288 -14.63 -7.83 10.88
C PHE A 288 -13.39 -8.10 11.75
N LEU A 289 -13.49 -9.00 12.73
CA LEU A 289 -12.37 -9.36 13.59
C LEU A 289 -11.18 -9.94 12.81
N GLN A 290 -11.43 -10.69 11.72
CA GLN A 290 -10.37 -11.18 10.82
C GLN A 290 -9.71 -10.07 9.99
N ALA A 291 -10.46 -9.05 9.58
CA ALA A 291 -9.94 -7.92 8.82
C ALA A 291 -9.16 -6.93 9.70
N HIS A 292 -9.47 -6.89 11.00
CA HIS A 292 -8.88 -6.00 12.00
C HIS A 292 -8.08 -6.77 13.07
N THR A 293 -7.50 -7.93 12.72
CA THR A 293 -6.66 -8.70 13.66
C THR A 293 -5.46 -7.86 14.11
N ASP A 294 -4.76 -7.17 13.20
CA ASP A 294 -3.59 -6.36 13.54
C ASP A 294 -3.92 -5.25 14.54
N ASP A 295 -4.99 -4.48 14.29
CA ASP A 295 -5.44 -3.38 15.15
C ASP A 295 -5.73 -3.81 16.60
N PHE A 296 -6.15 -5.06 16.79
CA PHE A 296 -6.45 -5.60 18.12
C PHE A 296 -5.25 -6.35 18.74
N LEU A 297 -4.56 -7.17 17.94
CA LEU A 297 -3.46 -8.04 18.38
C LEU A 297 -2.18 -7.25 18.65
N LEU A 298 -1.93 -6.18 17.89
CA LEU A 298 -0.68 -5.43 17.87
C LEU A 298 -0.94 -3.95 18.20
N PRO A 299 -1.41 -3.62 19.42
CA PRO A 299 -1.77 -2.24 19.80
C PRO A 299 -0.56 -1.28 19.85
N ASP A 300 0.66 -1.82 19.94
CA ASP A 300 1.92 -1.08 19.83
C ASP A 300 2.43 -0.97 18.36
N GLY A 301 1.57 -1.32 17.37
CA GLY A 301 1.87 -1.36 15.94
C GLY A 301 2.50 -2.69 15.47
N PRO A 302 2.71 -2.89 14.14
CA PRO A 302 3.09 -4.19 13.55
C PRO A 302 4.40 -4.82 14.05
N ASN A 303 5.29 -4.02 14.65
CA ASN A 303 6.56 -4.46 15.24
C ASN A 303 6.48 -4.59 16.78
N GLY A 304 5.31 -4.29 17.37
CA GLY A 304 5.00 -4.52 18.77
C GLY A 304 4.82 -6.00 19.06
N ALA A 305 5.05 -6.41 20.31
CA ALA A 305 4.77 -7.78 20.72
C ALA A 305 3.26 -7.97 21.01
N PRO A 306 2.66 -9.13 20.71
CA PRO A 306 1.22 -9.35 20.79
C PRO A 306 0.59 -9.04 22.16
N ASP A 307 -0.64 -8.53 22.15
CA ASP A 307 -1.50 -8.44 23.33
C ASP A 307 -2.11 -9.82 23.63
N THR A 308 -1.86 -10.32 24.83
CA THR A 308 -2.36 -11.63 25.28
C THR A 308 -3.88 -11.70 25.28
N ARG A 309 -4.59 -10.62 25.64
CA ARG A 309 -6.06 -10.63 25.71
C ARG A 309 -6.66 -10.70 24.30
N ALA A 310 -6.08 -9.97 23.34
CA ALA A 310 -6.45 -10.05 21.94
C ALA A 310 -6.20 -11.44 21.36
N ALA A 311 -4.98 -11.98 21.51
CA ALA A 311 -4.63 -13.31 21.04
C ALA A 311 -5.58 -14.40 21.59
N ALA A 312 -5.84 -14.37 22.90
CA ALA A 312 -6.75 -15.31 23.54
C ALA A 312 -8.20 -15.17 23.05
N LEU A 313 -8.76 -13.94 23.00
CA LEU A 313 -10.14 -13.73 22.57
C LEU A 313 -10.34 -14.08 21.09
N LEU A 314 -9.42 -13.69 20.20
CA LEU A 314 -9.50 -14.02 18.78
C LEU A 314 -9.36 -15.54 18.54
N ALA A 315 -8.49 -16.24 19.29
CA ALA A 315 -8.36 -17.69 19.21
C ALA A 315 -9.64 -18.40 19.67
N LEU A 316 -10.26 -17.91 20.75
CA LEU A 316 -11.55 -18.41 21.22
C LEU A 316 -12.67 -18.15 20.20
N VAL A 317 -12.68 -17.01 19.50
CA VAL A 317 -13.64 -16.73 18.40
C VAL A 317 -13.44 -17.67 17.22
N ALA A 318 -12.19 -17.88 16.79
CA ALA A 318 -11.85 -18.81 15.71
C ALA A 318 -12.39 -20.21 16.01
N GLU A 319 -11.96 -20.79 17.13
CA GLU A 319 -12.36 -22.12 17.58
C GLU A 319 -13.87 -22.22 17.83
N SER A 320 -14.51 -21.18 18.39
CA SER A 320 -15.96 -21.18 18.66
C SER A 320 -16.82 -21.21 17.40
N THR A 321 -16.26 -20.78 16.25
CA THR A 321 -16.99 -20.63 14.99
C THR A 321 -16.54 -21.62 13.89
N GLY A 322 -15.60 -22.52 14.21
CA GLY A 322 -15.07 -23.54 13.29
C GLY A 322 -13.86 -23.10 12.45
N GLY A 323 -13.26 -21.95 12.76
CA GLY A 323 -12.01 -21.46 12.14
C GLY A 323 -10.75 -21.93 12.87
N ASP A 324 -9.60 -21.82 12.20
CA ASP A 324 -8.29 -22.17 12.76
C ASP A 324 -7.66 -20.97 13.50
N PRO A 325 -7.38 -21.05 14.82
CA PRO A 325 -6.71 -19.98 15.56
C PRO A 325 -5.24 -19.79 15.15
N ARG A 326 -4.64 -20.70 14.38
CA ARG A 326 -3.26 -20.57 13.87
C ARG A 326 -3.15 -19.81 12.55
N ALA A 327 -4.28 -19.40 11.97
CA ALA A 327 -4.35 -18.66 10.72
C ALA A 327 -5.37 -17.51 10.75
N PHE A 328 -5.84 -17.12 11.94
CA PHE A 328 -6.95 -16.18 12.07
C PHE A 328 -6.49 -14.75 11.73
N GLY A 329 -7.05 -14.19 10.65
CA GLY A 329 -6.60 -12.91 10.11
C GLY A 329 -5.12 -12.88 9.71
N GLY A 330 -4.55 -14.04 9.33
CA GLY A 330 -3.14 -14.17 8.94
C GLY A 330 -2.16 -14.46 10.07
N HIS A 331 -2.61 -14.53 11.33
CA HIS A 331 -1.74 -14.73 12.50
C HIS A 331 -1.88 -16.11 13.14
N ASP A 332 -0.76 -16.62 13.68
CA ASP A 332 -0.79 -17.74 14.63
C ASP A 332 -0.99 -17.20 16.06
N LEU A 333 -2.25 -17.17 16.49
CA LEU A 333 -2.64 -16.69 17.81
C LEU A 333 -2.19 -17.63 18.94
N ILE A 334 -1.87 -18.88 18.61
CA ILE A 334 -1.38 -19.87 19.57
C ILE A 334 0.11 -19.65 19.82
N ALA A 335 0.90 -19.43 18.77
CA ALA A 335 2.28 -18.98 18.88
C ALA A 335 2.39 -17.63 19.62
N ALA A 336 1.50 -16.67 19.30
CA ALA A 336 1.42 -15.39 20.00
C ALA A 336 1.28 -15.54 21.52
N LEU A 337 0.55 -16.56 22.00
CA LEU A 337 0.43 -16.88 23.42
C LEU A 337 1.62 -17.70 23.96
N THR A 338 2.08 -18.73 23.27
CA THR A 338 3.14 -19.63 23.79
C THR A 338 4.51 -18.98 23.85
N ASP A 339 4.80 -18.09 22.90
CA ASP A 339 6.15 -17.53 22.73
C ASP A 339 6.36 -16.30 23.63
N HIS A 340 5.27 -15.78 24.23
CA HIS A 340 5.26 -14.59 25.09
C HIS A 340 4.86 -14.92 26.55
N VAL A 341 5.38 -16.04 27.08
CA VAL A 341 5.28 -16.36 28.52
C VAL A 341 6.49 -15.86 29.26
N CYS A 342 6.26 -15.01 30.27
CA CYS A 342 7.31 -14.40 31.06
C CYS A 342 8.10 -15.44 31.86
N THR A 343 9.42 -15.28 31.89
CA THR A 343 10.35 -16.15 32.64
C THR A 343 10.72 -15.59 34.01
N ALA A 344 10.47 -14.30 34.26
CA ALA A 344 10.75 -13.63 35.53
C ALA A 344 9.77 -12.49 35.86
N ALA A 345 9.76 -12.07 37.14
CA ALA A 345 9.08 -10.86 37.58
C ALA A 345 9.77 -9.60 37.01
N GLY A 346 8.97 -8.59 36.62
CA GLY A 346 9.45 -7.35 36.02
C GLY A 346 9.92 -7.48 34.57
N GLU A 347 9.85 -8.68 33.97
CA GLU A 347 10.19 -8.88 32.56
C GLU A 347 9.32 -8.00 31.66
N ASN A 348 9.97 -7.32 30.71
CA ASN A 348 9.36 -6.34 29.80
C ASN A 348 8.54 -5.22 30.48
N GLY A 349 8.69 -5.01 31.79
CA GLY A 349 7.88 -4.07 32.58
C GLY A 349 6.39 -4.45 32.73
N GLN A 350 5.99 -5.64 32.28
CA GLN A 350 4.59 -6.05 32.14
C GLN A 350 4.24 -7.36 32.85
N CYS A 351 5.22 -8.05 33.45
CA CYS A 351 5.05 -9.32 34.15
C CYS A 351 5.25 -9.17 35.66
N THR A 352 4.37 -9.78 36.46
CA THR A 352 4.47 -9.84 37.92
C THR A 352 5.30 -11.03 38.41
N ALA A 353 5.32 -12.15 37.67
CA ALA A 353 6.16 -13.31 37.94
C ALA A 353 6.44 -14.16 36.68
N ALA A 354 7.27 -15.18 36.85
CA ALA A 354 7.40 -16.25 35.87
C ALA A 354 6.07 -17.00 35.69
N GLY A 355 5.74 -17.36 34.45
CA GLY A 355 4.48 -18.02 34.09
C GLY A 355 3.33 -17.07 33.76
N ASP A 356 3.47 -15.76 33.98
CA ASP A 356 2.52 -14.78 33.42
C ASP A 356 2.57 -14.82 31.90
N PHE A 357 1.43 -14.73 31.22
CA PHE A 357 1.43 -14.33 29.80
C PHE A 357 1.75 -12.82 29.70
N ARG A 358 2.55 -12.40 28.73
CA ARG A 358 3.00 -11.01 28.58
C ARG A 358 1.82 -10.04 28.54
N GLY A 359 1.81 -9.04 29.42
CA GLY A 359 0.76 -8.03 29.45
C GLY A 359 -0.60 -8.53 29.95
N ALA A 360 -0.70 -9.75 30.49
CA ALA A 360 -1.91 -10.22 31.14
C ALA A 360 -2.22 -9.37 32.38
N ALA A 361 -3.06 -8.34 32.23
CA ALA A 361 -3.36 -7.37 33.28
C ALA A 361 -4.16 -7.95 34.48
N SER A 362 -4.74 -9.14 34.33
CA SER A 362 -5.53 -9.82 35.37
C SER A 362 -5.46 -11.34 35.20
N PRO A 363 -5.77 -12.12 36.26
CA PRO A 363 -5.85 -13.57 36.14
C PRO A 363 -7.03 -14.03 35.28
N TRP A 364 -8.02 -13.17 35.02
CA TRP A 364 -9.05 -13.41 34.00
C TRP A 364 -8.43 -13.54 32.60
N THR A 365 -7.54 -12.61 32.22
CA THR A 365 -6.77 -12.70 30.96
C THR A 365 -5.87 -13.94 30.95
N GLN A 366 -5.19 -14.24 32.07
CA GLN A 366 -4.39 -15.46 32.23
C GLN A 366 -5.23 -16.73 31.98
N SER A 367 -6.46 -16.79 32.51
CA SER A 367 -7.37 -17.93 32.30
C SER A 367 -7.88 -18.02 30.86
N LEU A 368 -8.21 -16.90 30.20
CA LEU A 368 -8.57 -16.92 28.77
C LEU A 368 -7.44 -17.48 27.90
N ALA A 369 -6.20 -17.08 28.15
CA ALA A 369 -5.04 -17.60 27.42
C ALA A 369 -4.89 -19.13 27.60
N VAL A 370 -5.02 -19.64 28.82
CA VAL A 370 -5.04 -21.10 29.07
C VAL A 370 -6.19 -21.78 28.34
N LEU A 371 -7.40 -21.22 28.37
CA LEU A 371 -8.58 -21.78 27.69
C LEU A 371 -8.42 -21.80 26.16
N ALA A 372 -7.83 -20.76 25.58
CA ALA A 372 -7.51 -20.69 24.16
C ALA A 372 -6.51 -21.78 23.75
N LEU A 373 -5.41 -21.95 24.51
CA LEU A 373 -4.43 -23.01 24.28
C LEU A 373 -5.04 -24.41 24.41
N LEU A 374 -5.88 -24.65 25.43
CA LEU A 374 -6.57 -25.93 25.63
C LEU A 374 -7.52 -26.26 24.47
N ARG A 375 -8.32 -25.29 24.00
CA ARG A 375 -9.21 -25.49 22.84
C ARG A 375 -8.43 -25.84 21.58
N ALA A 376 -7.38 -25.08 21.30
CA ALA A 376 -6.50 -25.32 20.15
C ALA A 376 -5.64 -26.58 20.28
N ASN A 377 -5.85 -27.41 21.31
CA ASN A 377 -5.09 -28.61 21.64
C ASN A 377 -3.57 -28.37 21.69
N ALA A 378 -3.18 -27.17 22.16
CA ALA A 378 -1.80 -26.77 22.38
C ALA A 378 -1.33 -27.17 23.78
N THR A 379 -0.03 -27.41 23.94
CA THR A 379 0.55 -27.68 25.25
C THR A 379 0.54 -26.40 26.08
N VAL A 380 -0.25 -26.37 27.16
CA VAL A 380 -0.23 -25.25 28.10
C VAL A 380 1.11 -25.20 28.85
N PRO A 381 1.80 -24.06 28.90
CA PRO A 381 3.03 -23.89 29.67
C PRO A 381 2.81 -24.21 31.16
N PRO A 382 3.55 -25.18 31.76
CA PRO A 382 3.32 -25.58 33.15
C PRO A 382 3.43 -24.42 34.15
N ALA A 383 4.39 -23.52 33.94
CA ALA A 383 4.56 -22.31 34.76
C ALA A 383 3.32 -21.41 34.76
N ALA A 384 2.56 -21.35 33.66
CA ALA A 384 1.34 -20.56 33.55
C ALA A 384 0.15 -21.18 34.30
N LEU A 385 0.15 -22.51 34.50
CA LEU A 385 -0.80 -23.22 35.36
C LEU A 385 -0.41 -23.09 36.83
N ASP A 386 0.87 -23.33 37.16
CA ASP A 386 1.41 -23.20 38.51
C ASP A 386 1.16 -21.79 39.09
N ARG A 387 1.15 -20.77 38.21
CA ARG A 387 0.90 -19.37 38.56
C ARG A 387 -0.40 -19.15 39.32
N PHE A 388 -1.47 -19.89 39.01
CA PHE A 388 -2.76 -19.79 39.70
C PHE A 388 -2.68 -20.19 41.18
N THR A 389 -1.70 -21.01 41.58
CA THR A 389 -1.47 -21.35 42.99
C THR A 389 -1.03 -20.13 43.81
N VAL A 390 -0.31 -19.19 43.19
CA VAL A 390 0.11 -17.93 43.83
C VAL A 390 -0.99 -16.87 43.77
N LEU A 391 -1.83 -16.91 42.73
CA LEU A 391 -2.99 -16.04 42.56
C LEU A 391 -4.20 -16.48 43.42
N GLN A 392 -4.14 -17.67 44.03
CA GLN A 392 -5.18 -18.20 44.92
C GLN A 392 -5.08 -17.61 46.33
N CYS A 393 -6.15 -16.91 46.75
CA CYS A 393 -6.27 -16.30 48.05
C CYS A 393 -6.48 -17.33 49.18
N ALA A 394 -6.41 -16.85 50.43
CA ALA A 394 -6.52 -17.69 51.62
C ALA A 394 -7.90 -18.37 51.76
N ASP A 395 -8.98 -17.70 51.33
CA ASP A 395 -10.34 -18.24 51.28
C ASP A 395 -10.55 -19.30 50.18
N GLY A 396 -9.63 -19.37 49.22
CA GLY A 396 -9.63 -20.32 48.11
C GLY A 396 -10.01 -19.71 46.75
N GLY A 397 -10.51 -18.48 46.70
CA GLY A 397 -10.80 -17.80 45.44
C GLY A 397 -9.52 -17.34 44.74
N ILE A 398 -9.64 -16.80 43.52
CA ILE A 398 -8.52 -16.25 42.75
C ILE A 398 -8.61 -14.72 42.77
N SER A 399 -7.47 -14.07 42.97
CA SER A 399 -7.31 -12.61 42.94
C SER A 399 -7.90 -11.99 41.68
N GLY A 400 -8.57 -10.83 41.80
CA GLY A 400 -8.98 -10.04 40.62
C GLY A 400 -7.81 -9.37 39.87
N ALA A 401 -6.68 -9.16 40.55
CA ALA A 401 -5.46 -8.56 39.98
C ALA A 401 -4.30 -9.56 39.94
N MET A 402 -3.35 -9.35 39.03
CA MET A 402 -2.09 -10.11 39.05
C MET A 402 -1.28 -9.70 40.29
N ILE A 403 -0.90 -10.68 41.11
CA ILE A 403 -0.24 -10.46 42.40
C ILE A 403 1.00 -11.34 42.60
N GLY A 404 2.05 -10.76 43.17
CA GLY A 404 3.23 -11.45 43.64
C GLY A 404 2.97 -12.30 44.89
N ALA A 405 3.93 -13.17 45.23
CA ALA A 405 3.82 -14.03 46.39
C ALA A 405 3.82 -13.23 47.71
N GLY A 406 2.72 -13.31 48.45
CA GLY A 406 2.54 -12.60 49.73
C GLY A 406 2.00 -11.17 49.63
N GLU A 407 1.61 -10.73 48.42
CA GLU A 407 0.90 -9.47 48.23
C GLU A 407 -0.57 -9.57 48.67
N TYR A 408 -1.29 -8.44 48.68
CA TYR A 408 -2.70 -8.40 49.06
C TYR A 408 -3.55 -9.16 48.04
N CYS A 409 -4.34 -10.13 48.51
CA CYS A 409 -5.16 -10.99 47.67
C CYS A 409 -6.64 -10.80 48.04
N GLU A 410 -7.43 -10.30 47.09
CA GLU A 410 -8.89 -10.17 47.19
C GLU A 410 -9.52 -10.97 46.06
N SER A 411 -10.35 -11.96 46.40
CA SER A 411 -10.94 -12.87 45.43
C SER A 411 -12.03 -12.21 44.61
N ASP A 412 -11.88 -12.28 43.28
CA ASP A 412 -12.89 -11.87 42.31
C ASP A 412 -13.66 -13.09 41.80
N PRO A 413 -14.99 -13.13 41.88
CA PRO A 413 -15.77 -14.32 41.51
C PRO A 413 -15.74 -14.62 40.01
N SER A 414 -15.69 -13.60 39.15
CA SER A 414 -15.61 -13.78 37.69
C SER A 414 -14.30 -14.46 37.28
N THR A 415 -13.19 -13.98 37.85
CA THR A 415 -11.84 -14.52 37.68
C THR A 415 -11.70 -15.90 38.31
N THR A 416 -12.24 -16.10 39.51
CA THR A 416 -12.25 -17.41 40.19
C THR A 416 -12.99 -18.45 39.35
N ALA A 417 -14.12 -18.11 38.74
CA ALA A 417 -14.89 -19.02 37.91
C ALA A 417 -14.17 -19.40 36.61
N LEU A 418 -13.50 -18.44 35.96
CA LEU A 418 -12.73 -18.69 34.74
C LEU A 418 -11.45 -19.49 35.02
N ALA A 419 -10.83 -19.28 36.19
CA ALA A 419 -9.70 -20.09 36.65
C ALA A 419 -10.11 -21.52 37.02
N VAL A 420 -11.30 -21.73 37.60
CA VAL A 420 -11.88 -23.07 37.81
C VAL A 420 -12.06 -23.78 36.47
N LEU A 421 -12.63 -23.12 35.45
CA LEU A 421 -12.74 -23.65 34.09
C LEU A 421 -11.36 -24.06 33.53
N ALA A 422 -10.40 -23.15 33.56
CA ALA A 422 -9.07 -23.35 32.98
C ALA A 422 -8.29 -24.49 33.67
N LEU A 423 -8.20 -24.47 35.00
CA LEU A 423 -7.46 -25.47 35.78
C LEU A 423 -8.14 -26.84 35.79
N HIS A 424 -9.48 -26.89 35.80
CA HIS A 424 -10.20 -28.17 35.76
C HIS A 424 -10.00 -28.87 34.41
N ALA A 425 -9.96 -28.11 33.31
CA ALA A 425 -9.72 -28.64 31.98
C ALA A 425 -8.25 -29.01 31.73
N ALA A 426 -7.30 -28.27 32.29
CA ALA A 426 -5.87 -28.59 32.20
C ALA A 426 -5.46 -29.81 33.05
N GLY A 427 -6.06 -29.98 34.23
CA GLY A 427 -5.73 -31.03 35.19
C GLY A 427 -4.44 -30.80 35.99
N GLY A 428 -4.16 -31.69 36.96
CA GLY A 428 -2.94 -31.67 37.78
C GLY A 428 -2.92 -30.64 38.92
N HIS A 429 -3.98 -29.82 39.02
CA HIS A 429 -4.14 -28.75 40.03
C HIS A 429 -5.42 -28.96 40.87
N GLU A 430 -5.83 -30.21 41.07
CA GLU A 430 -7.10 -30.57 41.70
C GLU A 430 -7.33 -29.90 43.07
N PRO A 431 -6.34 -29.75 43.98
CA PRO A 431 -6.54 -29.05 45.26
C PRO A 431 -6.85 -27.55 45.09
N ALA A 432 -6.29 -26.90 44.07
CA ALA A 432 -6.58 -25.49 43.77
C ALA A 432 -7.99 -25.35 43.19
N VAL A 433 -8.37 -26.23 42.26
CA VAL A 433 -9.73 -26.31 41.68
C VAL A 433 -10.78 -26.56 42.76
N GLU A 434 -10.54 -27.51 43.67
CA GLU A 434 -11.46 -27.82 44.77
C GLU A 434 -11.69 -26.61 45.68
N ARG A 435 -10.62 -25.91 46.08
CA ARG A 435 -10.71 -24.70 46.91
C ARG A 435 -11.45 -23.56 46.22
N ALA A 436 -11.12 -23.27 44.95
CA ALA A 436 -11.79 -22.21 44.19
C ALA A 436 -13.28 -22.53 43.95
N THR A 437 -13.60 -23.78 43.64
CA THR A 437 -14.98 -24.27 43.50
C THR A 437 -15.75 -24.19 44.83
N ALA A 438 -15.09 -24.50 45.95
CA ALA A 438 -15.69 -24.40 47.29
C ALA A 438 -15.96 -22.93 47.67
N GLN A 439 -15.02 -22.01 47.37
CA GLN A 439 -15.17 -20.58 47.60
C GLN A 439 -16.31 -19.99 46.76
N LEU A 440 -16.40 -20.32 45.47
CA LEU A 440 -17.53 -19.92 44.62
C LEU A 440 -18.86 -20.44 45.17
N ALA A 441 -18.92 -21.71 45.58
CA ALA A 441 -20.14 -22.27 46.15
C ALA A 441 -20.54 -21.62 47.49
N ALA A 442 -19.57 -21.12 48.28
CA ALA A 442 -19.81 -20.39 49.52
C ALA A 442 -20.18 -18.91 49.29
N SER A 443 -19.82 -18.34 48.13
CA SER A 443 -20.03 -16.92 47.79
C SER A 443 -21.41 -16.63 47.18
N GLN A 444 -22.20 -17.66 46.85
CA GLN A 444 -23.56 -17.50 46.35
C GLN A 444 -24.47 -16.82 47.38
N GLN A 445 -25.12 -15.74 46.97
CA GLN A 445 -26.08 -15.01 47.80
C GLN A 445 -27.40 -15.79 47.96
N PRO A 446 -28.22 -15.51 48.99
CA PRO A 446 -29.47 -16.24 49.24
C PRO A 446 -30.52 -16.15 48.12
N ASP A 447 -30.40 -15.21 47.19
CA ASP A 447 -31.25 -15.09 45.99
C ASP A 447 -30.69 -15.81 44.76
N GLY A 448 -29.51 -16.44 44.88
CA GLY A 448 -28.79 -17.13 43.81
C GLY A 448 -27.71 -16.30 43.12
N SER A 449 -27.63 -14.99 43.37
CA SER A 449 -26.68 -14.07 42.73
C SER A 449 -25.26 -14.14 43.29
N TYR A 450 -24.34 -13.46 42.61
CA TYR A 450 -22.96 -13.24 43.03
C TYR A 450 -22.66 -11.74 43.04
N LEU A 451 -21.99 -11.27 44.09
CA LEU A 451 -21.52 -9.90 44.20
C LEU A 451 -20.34 -9.66 43.22
N PRO A 452 -20.27 -8.53 42.51
CA PRO A 452 -19.14 -8.23 41.61
C PRO A 452 -17.80 -7.97 42.33
N TYR A 453 -17.85 -7.64 43.62
CA TYR A 453 -16.67 -7.44 44.48
C TYR A 453 -17.09 -7.53 45.96
N ALA A 454 -16.12 -7.61 46.89
CA ALA A 454 -16.43 -7.72 48.31
C ALA A 454 -17.12 -6.45 48.83
N GLY A 455 -18.30 -6.61 49.45
CA GLY A 455 -19.07 -5.50 49.99
C GLY A 455 -19.95 -4.74 48.99
N ALA A 456 -20.09 -5.22 47.75
CA ALA A 456 -21.09 -4.71 46.83
C ALA A 456 -22.52 -4.83 47.41
N SER A 457 -23.40 -3.87 47.08
CA SER A 457 -24.74 -3.77 47.70
C SER A 457 -25.76 -4.81 47.23
N GLY A 458 -25.44 -5.56 46.16
CA GLY A 458 -26.25 -6.58 45.54
C GLY A 458 -25.46 -7.30 44.46
N GLY A 459 -25.98 -8.43 43.96
CA GLY A 459 -25.33 -9.19 42.90
C GLY A 459 -25.59 -8.63 41.49
N ASP A 460 -24.69 -8.96 40.57
CA ASP A 460 -24.73 -8.54 39.17
C ASP A 460 -24.91 -9.73 38.21
N THR A 461 -25.25 -9.44 36.96
CA THR A 461 -25.44 -10.46 35.91
C THR A 461 -24.12 -11.12 35.50
N SER A 462 -23.04 -10.34 35.34
CA SER A 462 -21.76 -10.84 34.84
C SER A 462 -21.10 -11.85 35.78
N SER A 463 -21.00 -11.55 37.08
CA SER A 463 -20.39 -12.47 38.05
C SER A 463 -21.29 -13.65 38.36
N THR A 464 -22.62 -13.46 38.38
CA THR A 464 -23.57 -14.57 38.55
C THR A 464 -23.49 -15.56 37.38
N ALA A 465 -23.36 -15.06 36.16
CA ALA A 465 -23.19 -15.87 34.96
C ALA A 465 -21.82 -16.55 34.89
N GLY A 466 -20.73 -15.85 35.23
CA GLY A 466 -19.40 -16.42 35.33
C GLY A 466 -19.35 -17.56 36.36
N ALA A 467 -19.81 -17.31 37.58
CA ALA A 467 -19.87 -18.31 38.64
C ALA A 467 -20.73 -19.53 38.26
N ALA A 468 -21.84 -19.33 37.53
CA ALA A 468 -22.63 -20.44 37.01
C ALA A 468 -21.85 -21.31 36.01
N GLN A 469 -21.04 -20.72 35.12
CA GLN A 469 -20.17 -21.46 34.19
C GLN A 469 -19.08 -22.25 34.94
N GLY A 470 -18.35 -21.60 35.86
CA GLY A 470 -17.29 -22.24 36.66
C GLY A 470 -17.81 -23.39 37.55
N LEU A 471 -18.94 -23.19 38.23
CA LEU A 471 -19.59 -24.24 39.01
C LEU A 471 -20.08 -25.40 38.15
N ARG A 472 -20.63 -25.14 36.95
CA ARG A 472 -21.05 -26.19 36.02
C ARG A 472 -19.89 -27.08 35.60
N ALA A 473 -18.75 -26.48 35.23
CA ALA A 473 -17.56 -27.23 34.84
C ALA A 473 -17.04 -28.13 35.96
N ALA A 474 -17.07 -27.65 37.21
CA ALA A 474 -16.74 -28.45 38.40
C ALA A 474 -17.88 -29.40 38.86
N GLY A 475 -18.92 -29.63 38.05
CA GLY A 475 -20.02 -30.57 38.34
C GLY A 475 -20.96 -30.14 39.47
N ARG A 476 -21.01 -28.86 39.81
CA ARG A 476 -21.82 -28.30 40.91
C ARG A 476 -23.17 -27.77 40.42
N PRO A 477 -24.21 -27.74 41.27
CA PRO A 477 -25.54 -27.27 40.88
C PRO A 477 -25.59 -25.75 40.70
N THR A 478 -26.22 -25.28 39.63
CA THR A 478 -26.26 -23.85 39.22
C THR A 478 -27.67 -23.26 39.14
N GLY A 479 -28.70 -24.05 39.47
CA GLY A 479 -30.10 -23.69 39.22
C GLY A 479 -30.60 -22.38 39.85
N GLN A 480 -30.05 -22.00 41.01
CA GLN A 480 -30.39 -20.71 41.65
C GLN A 480 -29.82 -19.52 40.86
N ALA A 481 -28.56 -19.61 40.43
CA ALA A 481 -27.92 -18.59 39.59
C ALA A 481 -28.65 -18.45 38.24
N ALA A 482 -28.97 -19.58 37.58
CA ALA A 482 -29.73 -19.58 36.33
C ALA A 482 -31.16 -18.98 36.48
N THR A 483 -31.84 -19.25 37.61
CA THR A 483 -33.15 -18.66 37.91
C THR A 483 -33.05 -17.14 38.14
N TRP A 484 -32.00 -16.69 38.84
CA TRP A 484 -31.75 -15.28 39.09
C TRP A 484 -31.44 -14.52 37.79
N LEU A 485 -30.55 -15.07 36.95
CA LEU A 485 -30.22 -14.52 35.63
C LEU A 485 -31.46 -14.36 34.77
N ALA A 486 -32.29 -15.40 34.65
CA ALA A 486 -33.53 -15.35 33.87
C ALA A 486 -34.52 -14.26 34.35
N ALA A 487 -34.46 -13.86 35.63
CA ALA A 487 -35.24 -12.76 36.18
C ALA A 487 -34.63 -11.36 35.93
N ARG A 488 -33.44 -11.27 35.32
CA ARG A 488 -32.77 -10.03 34.85
C ARG A 488 -32.91 -9.77 33.35
N GLN A 489 -33.54 -10.66 32.59
CA GLN A 489 -33.81 -10.40 31.18
C GLN A 489 -34.91 -9.36 31.03
N ASN A 490 -34.64 -8.33 30.23
CA ASN A 490 -35.54 -7.23 29.94
C ASN A 490 -36.50 -7.58 28.77
N PRO A 491 -37.61 -6.83 28.62
CA PRO A 491 -38.57 -7.06 27.53
C PRO A 491 -38.02 -6.85 26.11
N ASP A 492 -36.86 -6.21 25.95
CA ASP A 492 -36.15 -6.05 24.69
C ASP A 492 -35.25 -7.25 24.34
N GLY A 493 -35.09 -8.20 25.26
CA GLY A 493 -34.26 -9.40 25.13
C GLY A 493 -32.88 -9.30 25.79
N GLY A 494 -32.37 -8.10 26.04
CA GLY A 494 -31.09 -7.89 26.72
C GLY A 494 -31.16 -8.15 28.23
N PHE A 495 -30.03 -8.07 28.92
CA PHE A 495 -29.94 -8.25 30.38
C PHE A 495 -29.43 -6.98 31.05
N ALA A 496 -30.09 -6.59 32.14
CA ALA A 496 -29.62 -5.55 33.04
C ALA A 496 -28.33 -5.97 33.77
N THR A 497 -27.41 -5.03 34.01
CA THR A 497 -26.18 -5.30 34.76
C THR A 497 -26.48 -5.69 36.21
N ASP A 498 -27.32 -4.91 36.89
CA ASP A 498 -27.68 -5.09 38.30
C ASP A 498 -29.08 -4.50 38.60
N ALA A 499 -29.47 -4.43 39.87
CA ALA A 499 -30.78 -3.91 40.30
C ALA A 499 -30.94 -2.38 40.23
N TRP A 500 -29.84 -1.64 40.05
CA TRP A 500 -29.79 -0.17 39.99
C TRP A 500 -29.57 0.36 38.57
N THR A 501 -29.02 -0.49 37.69
CA THR A 501 -28.77 -0.25 36.28
C THR A 501 -29.73 -1.12 35.45
N PRO A 502 -31.01 -0.73 35.32
CA PRO A 502 -32.06 -1.59 34.75
C PRO A 502 -32.01 -1.70 33.23
N ASP A 503 -31.27 -0.82 32.56
CA ASP A 503 -31.12 -0.83 31.11
C ASP A 503 -30.27 -2.03 30.66
N SER A 504 -30.58 -2.58 29.49
CA SER A 504 -29.87 -3.74 28.93
C SER A 504 -28.43 -3.38 28.55
N ASP A 505 -27.47 -4.19 28.99
CA ASP A 505 -26.03 -3.99 28.80
C ASP A 505 -25.38 -5.14 27.98
N PRO A 506 -24.46 -4.86 27.04
CA PRO A 506 -23.78 -5.91 26.27
C PRO A 506 -22.98 -6.90 27.13
N ALA A 507 -22.26 -6.46 28.17
CA ALA A 507 -21.42 -7.36 28.97
C ALA A 507 -22.24 -8.32 29.83
N ALA A 508 -23.29 -7.80 30.46
CA ALA A 508 -24.29 -8.58 31.15
C ALA A 508 -24.96 -9.60 30.21
N THR A 509 -25.36 -9.16 29.01
CA THR A 509 -26.07 -9.99 28.03
C THR A 509 -25.19 -11.12 27.47
N GLU A 510 -23.93 -10.85 27.13
CA GLU A 510 -22.96 -11.85 26.65
C GLU A 510 -22.77 -12.99 27.65
N GLN A 511 -22.50 -12.65 28.92
CA GLN A 511 -22.26 -13.66 29.96
C GLN A 511 -23.55 -14.42 30.30
N ALA A 512 -24.69 -13.73 30.36
CA ALA A 512 -25.99 -14.37 30.58
C ALA A 512 -26.31 -15.41 29.50
N ILE A 513 -25.99 -15.14 28.23
CA ILE A 513 -26.17 -16.10 27.13
C ILE A 513 -25.38 -17.39 27.43
N LEU A 514 -24.06 -17.30 27.65
CA LEU A 514 -23.21 -18.47 27.96
C LEU A 514 -23.75 -19.28 29.15
N ALA A 515 -24.11 -18.59 30.23
CA ALA A 515 -24.66 -19.23 31.40
C ALA A 515 -26.01 -19.92 31.13
N LEU A 516 -26.88 -19.37 30.29
CA LEU A 516 -28.22 -19.90 30.01
C LEU A 516 -28.24 -20.98 28.91
N THR A 517 -27.35 -20.93 27.91
CA THR A 517 -27.21 -21.95 26.85
C THR A 517 -26.60 -23.25 27.36
N GLY A 518 -25.95 -23.22 28.53
CA GLY A 518 -25.26 -24.38 29.10
C GLY A 518 -23.77 -24.43 28.77
N THR A 519 -23.25 -23.49 27.98
CA THR A 519 -21.88 -23.45 27.49
C THR A 519 -20.97 -22.56 28.34
N ASP A 520 -19.72 -22.41 27.91
CA ASP A 520 -18.66 -21.58 28.49
C ASP A 520 -17.55 -21.39 27.43
N PRO A 521 -16.53 -20.51 27.62
CA PRO A 521 -15.49 -20.27 26.62
C PRO A 521 -14.68 -21.50 26.19
N LEU A 522 -14.63 -22.58 26.97
CA LEU A 522 -14.01 -23.85 26.56
C LEU A 522 -14.95 -24.67 25.66
N THR A 523 -16.27 -24.59 25.86
CA THR A 523 -17.25 -25.53 25.28
C THR A 523 -18.14 -24.96 24.17
N VAL A 524 -18.18 -23.64 23.94
CA VAL A 524 -18.94 -23.04 22.82
C VAL A 524 -18.43 -23.57 21.48
N THR A 525 -19.30 -24.20 20.69
CA THR A 525 -18.99 -24.54 19.30
C THR A 525 -20.25 -24.35 18.47
N HIS A 526 -20.21 -23.37 17.57
CA HIS A 526 -21.22 -23.12 16.56
C HIS A 526 -20.50 -22.96 15.22
N ASP A 527 -20.15 -24.10 14.64
CA ASP A 527 -19.64 -24.21 13.28
C ASP A 527 -20.61 -23.48 12.34
N LEU A 528 -20.16 -22.38 11.74
CA LEU A 528 -20.95 -21.56 10.82
C LEU A 528 -21.21 -22.26 9.47
N GLY A 529 -20.86 -23.54 9.39
CA GLY A 529 -20.44 -24.23 8.18
C GLY A 529 -19.05 -23.74 7.76
N PRO A 530 -18.52 -24.29 6.66
CA PRO A 530 -17.50 -23.56 5.92
C PRO A 530 -18.07 -22.16 5.62
N THR A 531 -17.31 -21.12 5.98
CA THR A 531 -17.60 -19.67 5.82
C THR A 531 -17.72 -19.24 4.35
N ALA A 532 -18.76 -19.75 3.65
CA ALA A 532 -18.64 -20.21 2.26
C ALA A 532 -17.60 -21.37 2.17
N PRO A 533 -17.44 -22.16 1.09
CA PRO A 533 -16.26 -23.06 0.99
C PRO A 533 -15.01 -22.27 1.39
N GLY A 534 -14.41 -22.65 2.53
CA GLY A 534 -13.54 -21.75 3.30
C GLY A 534 -12.47 -21.20 2.38
N THR A 535 -12.47 -19.86 2.19
CA THR A 535 -11.85 -19.15 1.06
C THR A 535 -10.67 -19.94 0.54
N PRO A 536 -10.75 -20.70 -0.58
CA PRO A 536 -9.81 -21.79 -0.80
C PRO A 536 -8.38 -21.30 -0.62
N GLN A 537 -7.67 -21.95 0.29
CA GLN A 537 -6.34 -21.52 0.63
C GLN A 537 -5.40 -22.01 -0.48
N PRO A 538 -4.54 -21.15 -1.01
CA PRO A 538 -3.53 -21.59 -1.97
C PRO A 538 -2.68 -22.69 -1.34
N GLY A 539 -2.59 -23.85 -2.00
CA GLY A 539 -1.76 -24.98 -1.56
C GLY A 539 -0.26 -24.66 -1.51
N ARG A 540 0.14 -23.54 -2.12
CA ARG A 540 1.45 -22.90 -1.98
C ARG A 540 1.29 -21.39 -2.18
N THR A 541 1.88 -20.58 -1.29
CA THR A 541 2.04 -19.12 -1.47
C THR A 541 3.46 -18.77 -1.90
N PRO A 542 3.69 -17.58 -2.50
CA PRO A 542 5.03 -17.05 -2.65
C PRO A 542 5.69 -16.79 -1.29
N ASP A 543 7.01 -16.96 -1.25
CA ASP A 543 7.85 -16.64 -0.11
C ASP A 543 8.12 -15.13 -0.09
N LEU A 544 7.27 -14.39 0.66
CA LEU A 544 7.33 -12.94 0.74
C LEU A 544 8.66 -12.45 1.32
N ALA A 545 9.23 -13.18 2.30
CA ALA A 545 10.51 -12.83 2.89
C ALA A 545 11.66 -12.91 1.87
N LYS A 546 11.69 -13.97 1.04
CA LYS A 546 12.66 -14.07 -0.05
C LYS A 546 12.45 -13.04 -1.15
N GLY A 547 11.22 -12.75 -1.57
CA GLY A 547 11.01 -11.73 -2.59
C GLY A 547 11.32 -10.32 -2.07
N GLY A 548 11.06 -10.04 -0.79
CA GLY A 548 11.50 -8.80 -0.14
C GLY A 548 13.02 -8.70 -0.09
N ALA A 549 13.71 -9.75 0.36
CA ALA A 549 15.17 -9.82 0.35
C ALA A 549 15.79 -9.83 -1.06
N TYR A 550 15.05 -10.31 -2.06
CA TYR A 550 15.39 -10.11 -3.46
C TYR A 550 15.31 -8.61 -3.75
N LEU A 551 14.17 -7.94 -3.63
CA LEU A 551 14.04 -6.51 -3.93
C LEU A 551 15.10 -5.65 -3.23
N THR A 552 15.37 -5.87 -1.93
CA THR A 552 16.25 -4.99 -1.13
C THR A 552 17.74 -5.37 -1.13
N ASP A 553 18.13 -6.32 -1.98
CA ASP A 553 19.53 -6.69 -2.22
C ASP A 553 20.37 -5.47 -2.64
N PRO A 554 21.46 -5.14 -1.90
CA PRO A 554 22.34 -4.00 -2.23
C PRO A 554 23.00 -4.05 -3.61
N ALA A 555 22.98 -5.20 -4.31
CA ALA A 555 23.44 -5.29 -5.69
C ALA A 555 22.42 -4.74 -6.72
N ARG A 556 21.15 -4.50 -6.31
CA ARG A 556 20.05 -4.05 -7.17
C ARG A 556 19.36 -2.79 -6.67
N LEU A 557 19.07 -2.68 -5.36
CA LEU A 557 18.58 -1.44 -4.74
C LEU A 557 19.76 -0.57 -4.30
N LEU A 558 20.28 0.22 -5.24
CA LEU A 558 21.44 1.09 -5.05
C LEU A 558 20.98 2.42 -4.42
N ASP A 559 21.47 2.73 -3.22
CA ASP A 559 21.18 3.96 -2.45
C ASP A 559 19.68 4.32 -2.26
N GLY A 560 18.78 3.34 -2.44
CA GLY A 560 17.34 3.53 -2.27
C GLY A 560 16.53 3.59 -3.56
N HIS A 561 17.12 3.24 -4.71
CA HIS A 561 16.45 3.27 -6.02
C HIS A 561 17.04 2.24 -7.01
N TYR A 562 16.34 1.98 -8.11
CA TYR A 562 16.75 1.04 -9.16
C TYR A 562 17.20 1.74 -10.44
N TYR A 563 17.99 1.03 -11.24
CA TYR A 563 18.57 1.48 -12.51
C TYR A 563 18.28 0.52 -13.68
N GLU A 564 17.33 -0.42 -13.53
CA GLU A 564 17.14 -1.56 -14.45
C GLU A 564 16.90 -1.18 -15.92
N ALA A 565 16.15 -0.10 -16.18
CA ALA A 565 15.86 0.33 -17.55
C ALA A 565 17.14 0.68 -18.35
N PHE A 566 18.21 1.11 -17.65
CA PHE A 566 19.46 1.56 -18.24
C PHE A 566 20.65 1.21 -17.33
N PRO A 567 21.14 -0.05 -17.34
CA PRO A 567 22.31 -0.44 -16.57
C PRO A 567 23.52 0.45 -16.90
N ASP A 568 24.31 0.80 -15.88
CA ASP A 568 25.49 1.68 -15.95
C ASP A 568 25.24 3.14 -16.42
N SER A 569 23.99 3.56 -16.63
CA SER A 569 23.67 4.91 -17.17
C SER A 569 23.69 6.06 -16.15
N GLY A 570 23.48 5.75 -14.86
CA GLY A 570 23.20 6.76 -13.83
C GLY A 570 21.74 7.22 -13.75
N PHE A 571 20.84 6.74 -14.63
CA PHE A 571 19.42 7.09 -14.61
C PHE A 571 18.64 6.14 -13.70
N ALA A 572 18.04 6.66 -12.63
CA ALA A 572 17.09 5.91 -11.82
C ALA A 572 15.75 5.72 -12.54
N ASP A 573 15.18 4.54 -12.37
CA ASP A 573 13.77 4.25 -12.67
C ASP A 573 12.93 4.58 -11.43
N PHE A 574 12.44 5.82 -11.34
CA PHE A 574 11.61 6.30 -10.25
C PHE A 574 10.27 5.54 -10.19
N GLY A 575 9.69 5.16 -11.33
CA GLY A 575 8.45 4.40 -11.42
C GLY A 575 8.57 3.00 -10.81
N LEU A 576 9.65 2.28 -11.11
CA LEU A 576 9.99 0.97 -10.53
C LEU A 576 10.39 1.10 -9.05
N THR A 577 11.08 2.18 -8.69
CA THR A 577 11.44 2.49 -7.30
C THR A 577 10.19 2.68 -6.44
N ILE A 578 9.16 3.36 -6.94
CA ILE A 578 7.85 3.46 -6.29
C ILE A 578 7.11 2.12 -6.28
N ASP A 579 7.15 1.33 -7.37
CA ASP A 579 6.53 -0.02 -7.39
C ASP A 579 7.14 -0.94 -6.33
N ALA A 580 8.45 -0.86 -6.10
CA ALA A 580 9.10 -1.58 -5.00
C ALA A 580 8.71 -1.04 -3.63
N ALA A 581 8.50 0.28 -3.48
CA ALA A 581 7.99 0.85 -2.25
C ALA A 581 6.57 0.35 -1.93
N TYR A 582 5.69 0.28 -2.93
CA TYR A 582 4.38 -0.36 -2.79
C TYR A 582 4.50 -1.84 -2.41
N ALA A 583 5.39 -2.59 -3.06
CA ALA A 583 5.62 -3.99 -2.77
C ALA A 583 6.06 -4.21 -1.31
N LEU A 584 7.04 -3.44 -0.84
CA LEU A 584 7.53 -3.50 0.54
C LEU A 584 6.49 -3.01 1.57
N ALA A 585 5.66 -2.02 1.21
CA ALA A 585 4.56 -1.57 2.05
C ALA A 585 3.47 -2.65 2.19
N ALA A 586 3.16 -3.37 1.11
CA ALA A 586 2.19 -4.46 1.11
C ALA A 586 2.68 -5.71 1.86
N THR A 587 3.97 -6.04 1.76
CA THR A 587 4.54 -7.25 2.38
C THR A 587 5.04 -7.02 3.81
N GLY A 588 5.39 -5.77 4.19
CA GLY A 588 5.99 -5.44 5.48
C GLY A 588 7.40 -6.01 5.69
N THR A 589 8.08 -6.47 4.62
CA THR A 589 9.29 -7.30 4.74
C THR A 589 10.59 -6.55 5.02
N ASP A 590 10.66 -5.25 4.73
CA ASP A 590 11.84 -4.40 4.97
C ASP A 590 11.44 -2.92 5.11
N ASP A 591 10.90 -2.54 6.27
CA ASP A 591 10.55 -1.15 6.61
C ASP A 591 11.77 -0.19 6.52
N ALA A 592 13.00 -0.71 6.62
CA ALA A 592 14.21 0.10 6.55
C ALA A 592 14.58 0.45 5.10
N ALA A 593 14.45 -0.49 4.16
CA ALA A 593 14.58 -0.21 2.73
C ALA A 593 13.44 0.66 2.21
N LEU A 594 12.20 0.38 2.64
CA LEU A 594 11.04 1.19 2.33
C LEU A 594 11.26 2.65 2.76
N ARG A 595 11.75 2.89 3.98
CA ARG A 595 12.10 4.25 4.43
C ARG A 595 13.25 4.87 3.64
N ARG A 596 14.27 4.11 3.21
CA ARG A 596 15.34 4.66 2.35
C ARG A 596 14.78 5.13 1.02
N ILE A 597 13.90 4.36 0.39
CA ILE A 597 13.20 4.74 -0.85
C ILE A 597 12.37 6.00 -0.62
N VAL A 598 11.49 6.00 0.40
CA VAL A 598 10.61 7.14 0.71
C VAL A 598 11.39 8.41 1.04
N ASP A 599 12.41 8.32 1.91
CA ASP A 599 13.25 9.48 2.27
C ASP A 599 14.08 9.98 1.08
N PHE A 600 14.43 9.11 0.11
CA PHE A 600 15.09 9.52 -1.12
C PHE A 600 14.15 10.34 -2.01
N LEU A 601 12.91 9.88 -2.22
CA LEU A 601 11.91 10.60 -3.01
C LEU A 601 11.52 11.93 -2.34
N ASP A 602 11.09 11.87 -1.08
CA ASP A 602 10.59 12.99 -0.28
C ASP A 602 11.60 14.14 -0.15
N ARG A 603 12.89 13.82 -0.01
CA ARG A 603 13.98 14.82 0.13
C ARG A 603 14.57 15.27 -1.20
N GLN A 604 13.93 14.98 -2.33
CA GLN A 604 14.43 15.29 -3.68
C GLN A 604 15.84 14.72 -3.90
N GLY A 605 16.04 13.47 -3.49
CA GLY A 605 17.27 12.72 -3.70
C GLY A 605 17.59 12.61 -5.19
N THR A 606 18.86 12.81 -5.51
CA THR A 606 19.35 12.78 -6.89
C THR A 606 19.87 11.40 -7.26
N ASP A 607 19.50 10.90 -8.43
CA ASP A 607 20.13 9.72 -9.02
C ASP A 607 21.56 10.02 -9.52
N GLY A 608 22.23 9.01 -10.08
CA GLY A 608 23.59 9.17 -10.65
C GLY A 608 23.69 10.17 -11.82
N SER A 609 22.56 10.58 -12.39
CA SER A 609 22.41 11.59 -13.43
C SER A 609 22.03 12.98 -12.89
N GLY A 610 21.81 13.11 -11.57
CA GLY A 610 21.43 14.36 -10.92
C GLY A 610 19.93 14.67 -10.95
N ARG A 611 19.09 13.76 -11.48
CA ARG A 611 17.62 13.92 -11.53
C ARG A 611 16.98 13.52 -10.22
N THR A 612 15.86 14.15 -9.92
CA THR A 612 15.00 13.91 -8.76
C THR A 612 13.66 13.29 -9.19
N VAL A 613 12.83 12.88 -8.24
CA VAL A 613 11.46 12.42 -8.53
C VAL A 613 10.63 13.48 -9.25
N ASN A 614 10.86 14.77 -8.96
CA ASN A 614 10.18 15.90 -9.59
C ASN A 614 10.51 16.04 -11.09
N ASP A 615 11.70 15.58 -11.52
CA ASP A 615 12.08 15.55 -12.93
C ASP A 615 11.42 14.39 -13.70
N TRP A 616 10.94 13.35 -12.99
CA TRP A 616 10.14 12.25 -13.55
C TRP A 616 8.63 12.52 -13.51
N THR A 617 8.12 13.19 -12.47
CA THR A 617 6.72 13.64 -12.42
C THR A 617 6.45 14.93 -13.19
N ALA A 618 7.50 15.68 -13.55
CA ALA A 618 7.44 17.02 -14.14
C ALA A 618 6.58 18.02 -13.32
N VAL A 619 6.42 17.75 -12.02
CA VAL A 619 5.56 18.53 -11.12
C VAL A 619 6.07 19.97 -10.95
N GLY A 620 5.14 20.93 -10.97
CA GLY A 620 5.48 22.36 -11.01
C GLY A 620 5.90 22.89 -12.38
N THR A 621 5.72 22.11 -13.46
CA THR A 621 5.88 22.55 -14.85
C THR A 621 4.58 22.38 -15.65
N GLU A 622 4.52 22.92 -16.87
CA GLU A 622 3.40 22.71 -17.80
C GLU A 622 3.30 21.27 -18.33
N TYR A 623 4.35 20.46 -18.17
CA TYR A 623 4.42 19.05 -18.61
C TYR A 623 4.06 18.05 -17.50
N VAL A 624 3.46 18.51 -16.39
CA VAL A 624 3.14 17.70 -15.21
C VAL A 624 2.41 16.40 -15.57
N GLY A 625 3.05 15.27 -15.26
CA GLY A 625 2.51 13.94 -15.53
C GLY A 625 1.48 13.55 -14.48
N GLY A 626 0.19 13.77 -14.74
CA GLY A 626 -0.85 13.50 -13.74
C GLY A 626 -0.88 12.04 -13.26
N GLY A 627 -0.49 11.09 -14.12
CA GLY A 627 -0.32 9.70 -13.72
C GLY A 627 0.88 9.44 -12.80
N SER A 628 2.04 10.06 -13.08
CA SER A 628 3.26 9.90 -12.26
C SER A 628 3.16 10.66 -10.93
N VAL A 629 2.57 11.86 -10.93
CA VAL A 629 2.17 12.58 -9.71
C VAL A 629 1.18 11.74 -8.89
N GLY A 630 0.17 11.12 -9.52
CA GLY A 630 -0.77 10.23 -8.85
C GLY A 630 -0.10 9.01 -8.22
N LYS A 631 0.95 8.49 -8.85
CA LYS A 631 1.80 7.40 -8.32
C LYS A 631 2.63 7.86 -7.12
N GLU A 632 3.22 9.05 -7.17
CA GLU A 632 4.01 9.60 -6.06
C GLU A 632 3.12 9.97 -4.84
N ALA A 633 1.99 10.64 -5.08
CA ALA A 633 1.03 11.03 -4.05
C ALA A 633 0.50 9.80 -3.31
N LEU A 634 0.07 8.77 -4.06
CA LEU A 634 -0.44 7.54 -3.47
C LEU A 634 0.61 6.80 -2.63
N LEU A 635 1.90 6.87 -3.01
CA LEU A 635 2.98 6.36 -2.16
C LEU A 635 3.06 7.13 -0.85
N ALA A 636 3.08 8.47 -0.89
CA ALA A 636 3.14 9.30 0.31
C ALA A 636 2.03 8.91 1.31
N GLU A 637 0.79 8.81 0.83
CA GLU A 637 -0.36 8.39 1.64
C GLU A 637 -0.25 6.95 2.16
N ILE A 638 0.27 6.01 1.35
CA ILE A 638 0.48 4.63 1.77
C ILE A 638 1.44 4.57 2.96
N VAL A 639 2.47 5.41 3.01
CA VAL A 639 3.50 5.37 4.07
C VAL A 639 3.30 6.38 5.20
N GLY A 640 2.10 6.97 5.32
CA GLY A 640 1.77 7.93 6.37
C GLY A 640 2.43 9.31 6.22
N ARG A 641 2.87 9.67 5.01
CA ARG A 641 3.37 11.01 4.67
C ARG A 641 2.25 11.86 4.07
N ASP A 642 2.40 13.18 4.21
CA ASP A 642 1.43 14.16 3.70
C ASP A 642 1.64 14.39 2.18
N PRO A 643 0.70 14.00 1.30
CA PRO A 643 0.83 14.21 -0.14
C PRO A 643 0.74 15.70 -0.54
N HIS A 644 0.29 16.60 0.36
CA HIS A 644 0.34 18.04 0.15
C HIS A 644 1.72 18.65 0.42
N ALA A 645 2.68 17.86 0.92
CA ALA A 645 4.02 18.31 1.27
C ALA A 645 5.11 17.26 0.98
N PHE A 646 4.92 16.41 -0.04
CA PHE A 646 5.84 15.34 -0.42
C PHE A 646 6.69 15.74 -1.62
N GLY A 647 7.98 15.35 -1.63
CA GLY A 647 8.91 15.72 -2.71
C GLY A 647 9.13 17.25 -2.82
N GLY A 648 8.67 18.03 -1.83
CA GLY A 648 8.63 19.49 -1.85
C GLY A 648 7.45 20.11 -2.61
N HIS A 649 6.43 19.33 -2.99
CA HIS A 649 5.26 19.78 -3.74
C HIS A 649 3.95 19.40 -3.04
N ASP A 650 2.87 20.11 -3.38
CA ASP A 650 1.50 19.67 -3.13
C ASP A 650 1.05 18.83 -4.33
N LEU A 651 1.12 17.51 -4.19
CA LEU A 651 0.88 16.58 -5.28
C LEU A 651 -0.62 16.45 -5.59
N ILE A 652 -1.49 16.69 -4.62
CA ILE A 652 -2.95 16.72 -4.82
C ILE A 652 -3.34 17.96 -5.61
N ALA A 653 -2.85 19.15 -5.22
CA ALA A 653 -3.08 20.37 -5.99
C ALA A 653 -2.44 20.33 -7.39
N ALA A 654 -1.40 19.52 -7.59
CA ALA A 654 -0.84 19.24 -8.92
C ALA A 654 -1.74 18.32 -9.76
N LEU A 655 -2.39 17.31 -9.16
CA LEU A 655 -3.42 16.50 -9.83
C LEU A 655 -4.63 17.35 -10.25
N ASP A 656 -5.08 18.28 -9.41
CA ASP A 656 -6.19 19.19 -9.72
C ASP A 656 -5.89 20.05 -10.96
N GLN A 657 -4.67 20.59 -11.02
CA GLN A 657 -4.17 21.38 -12.15
C GLN A 657 -3.97 20.53 -13.42
N ALA A 658 -3.74 19.23 -13.26
CA ALA A 658 -3.58 18.29 -14.35
C ALA A 658 -4.92 17.80 -14.95
N VAL A 659 -6.10 18.18 -14.44
CA VAL A 659 -7.37 17.70 -15.00
C VAL A 659 -7.69 18.38 -16.34
N CYS A 660 -7.70 17.60 -17.42
CA CYS A 660 -8.07 18.06 -18.76
C CYS A 660 -9.55 18.52 -18.83
N ASP A 661 -9.80 19.70 -19.39
CA ASP A 661 -11.15 20.23 -19.61
C ASP A 661 -11.77 19.78 -20.95
N HIS A 662 -10.94 19.33 -21.90
CA HIS A 662 -11.34 18.76 -23.19
C HIS A 662 -10.38 17.67 -23.69
N ALA A 663 -10.64 17.11 -24.87
CA ALA A 663 -9.71 16.21 -25.55
C ALA A 663 -8.67 17.04 -26.33
N ASP A 664 -7.39 16.81 -26.03
CA ASP A 664 -6.24 17.43 -26.68
C ASP A 664 -5.08 16.42 -26.73
N ALA A 665 -4.94 15.72 -27.86
CA ALA A 665 -3.95 14.66 -28.02
C ALA A 665 -2.50 15.19 -28.04
N ASP A 666 -2.30 16.46 -28.39
CA ASP A 666 -0.96 17.08 -28.44
C ASP A 666 -0.43 17.37 -27.01
N ASN A 667 -1.32 17.43 -26.02
CA ASN A 667 -1.02 17.59 -24.58
C ASN A 667 -1.39 16.35 -23.75
N GLY A 668 -1.58 15.18 -24.38
CA GLY A 668 -1.88 13.92 -23.70
C GLY A 668 -3.27 13.81 -23.07
N CYS A 669 -4.17 14.75 -23.34
CA CYS A 669 -5.55 14.73 -22.87
C CYS A 669 -6.42 13.86 -23.78
N ALA A 670 -6.70 12.62 -23.38
CA ALA A 670 -7.58 11.73 -24.14
C ALA A 670 -9.05 12.23 -24.19
N ALA A 671 -9.53 12.86 -23.11
CA ALA A 671 -10.83 13.54 -23.04
C ALA A 671 -10.94 14.46 -21.82
N GLN A 672 -12.05 15.21 -21.72
CA GLN A 672 -12.43 15.89 -20.49
C GLN A 672 -12.45 14.93 -19.30
N GLY A 673 -11.79 15.33 -18.20
CA GLY A 673 -11.63 14.56 -16.97
C GLY A 673 -10.42 13.62 -16.97
N ASN A 674 -9.79 13.31 -18.11
CA ASN A 674 -8.49 12.65 -18.08
C ASN A 674 -7.48 13.55 -17.35
N TYR A 675 -6.52 12.99 -16.61
CA TYR A 675 -5.36 13.80 -16.22
C TYR A 675 -4.44 13.97 -17.42
N LEU A 676 -3.77 15.12 -17.51
CA LEU A 676 -2.64 15.34 -18.41
C LEU A 676 -1.72 14.14 -18.34
N TRP A 677 -1.37 13.63 -19.52
CA TRP A 677 -0.37 12.58 -19.68
C TRP A 677 -0.70 11.23 -18.99
N ALA A 678 -1.91 11.07 -18.42
CA ALA A 678 -2.41 9.79 -17.93
C ALA A 678 -3.00 8.98 -19.10
N THR A 679 -2.11 8.56 -20.01
CA THR A 679 -2.44 7.84 -21.25
C THR A 679 -2.98 6.43 -21.04
N SER A 680 -2.95 5.89 -19.80
CA SER A 680 -3.46 4.55 -19.47
C SER A 680 -4.52 4.57 -18.37
N VAL A 681 -5.40 3.56 -18.37
CA VAL A 681 -6.38 3.36 -17.28
C VAL A 681 -5.67 3.13 -15.94
N PHE A 682 -4.49 2.50 -15.96
CA PHE A 682 -3.62 2.37 -14.78
C PHE A 682 -3.25 3.76 -14.24
N SER A 683 -2.71 4.64 -15.10
CA SER A 683 -2.33 6.02 -14.78
C SER A 683 -3.50 6.85 -14.24
N GLN A 684 -4.64 6.80 -14.93
CA GLN A 684 -5.86 7.50 -14.51
C GLN A 684 -6.35 7.02 -13.14
N SER A 685 -6.28 5.70 -12.89
CA SER A 685 -6.74 5.10 -11.63
C SER A 685 -5.86 5.50 -10.45
N LEU A 686 -4.55 5.63 -10.63
CA LEU A 686 -3.63 6.10 -9.58
C LEU A 686 -3.98 7.53 -9.12
N GLY A 687 -4.11 8.48 -10.05
CA GLY A 687 -4.50 9.85 -9.72
C GLY A 687 -5.90 9.94 -9.06
N VAL A 688 -6.87 9.15 -9.54
CA VAL A 688 -8.20 9.05 -8.89
C VAL A 688 -8.10 8.48 -7.46
N MET A 689 -7.26 7.47 -7.23
CA MET A 689 -7.06 6.92 -5.88
C MET A 689 -6.40 7.93 -4.94
N ALA A 690 -5.38 8.67 -5.40
CA ALA A 690 -4.69 9.69 -4.61
C ALA A 690 -5.62 10.81 -4.16
N GLN A 691 -6.36 11.46 -5.07
CA GLN A 691 -7.33 12.51 -4.68
C GLN A 691 -8.44 11.98 -3.76
N LEU A 692 -8.99 10.78 -4.01
CA LEU A 692 -10.06 10.22 -3.19
C LEU A 692 -9.58 9.87 -1.77
N ARG A 693 -8.35 9.39 -1.60
CA ARG A 693 -7.75 9.08 -0.29
C ARG A 693 -7.37 10.35 0.49
N ALA A 694 -6.90 11.39 -0.21
CA ALA A 694 -6.66 12.72 0.37
C ALA A 694 -7.95 13.44 0.78
N GLY A 695 -9.13 12.87 0.46
CA GLY A 695 -10.44 13.43 0.78
C GLY A 695 -10.96 14.43 -0.26
N ASP A 696 -10.24 14.65 -1.36
CA ASP A 696 -10.63 15.58 -2.43
C ASP A 696 -11.56 14.93 -3.46
N ALA A 697 -12.74 14.54 -2.99
CA ALA A 697 -13.79 14.00 -3.83
C ALA A 697 -14.43 15.05 -4.77
N GLU A 698 -14.19 16.35 -4.55
CA GLU A 698 -14.73 17.42 -5.40
C GLU A 698 -13.91 17.54 -6.69
N HIS A 699 -12.59 17.69 -6.62
CA HIS A 699 -11.74 17.74 -7.80
C HIS A 699 -11.64 16.37 -8.50
N ALA A 700 -11.69 15.27 -7.75
CA ALA A 700 -11.78 13.92 -8.33
C ALA A 700 -13.06 13.63 -9.12
N ALA A 701 -14.10 14.47 -9.05
CA ALA A 701 -15.38 14.19 -9.69
C ALA A 701 -15.28 14.05 -11.23
N ALA A 702 -14.46 14.87 -11.90
CA ALA A 702 -14.25 14.80 -13.34
C ALA A 702 -13.32 13.63 -13.75
N PRO A 703 -12.16 13.41 -13.11
CA PRO A 703 -11.36 12.20 -13.25
C PRO A 703 -12.10 10.88 -13.04
N LEU A 704 -12.97 10.85 -12.05
CA LEU A 704 -13.82 9.70 -11.76
C LEU A 704 -14.92 9.50 -12.82
N ALA A 705 -15.52 10.59 -13.33
CA ALA A 705 -16.51 10.52 -14.39
C ALA A 705 -15.89 9.99 -15.70
N TYR A 706 -14.67 10.44 -16.05
CA TYR A 706 -13.92 9.92 -17.18
C TYR A 706 -13.61 8.43 -17.00
N LEU A 707 -13.04 8.01 -15.86
CA LEU A 707 -12.73 6.61 -15.57
C LEU A 707 -13.97 5.70 -15.64
N LYS A 708 -15.12 6.15 -15.11
CA LYS A 708 -16.41 5.44 -15.25
C LYS A 708 -16.88 5.35 -16.72
N GLY A 709 -16.67 6.41 -17.50
CA GLY A 709 -17.01 6.48 -18.92
C GLY A 709 -16.25 5.49 -19.81
N LEU A 710 -15.07 5.03 -19.37
CA LEU A 710 -14.27 4.01 -20.04
C LEU A 710 -14.78 2.57 -19.83
N GLN A 711 -15.74 2.31 -18.92
CA GLN A 711 -16.22 0.94 -18.68
C GLN A 711 -17.01 0.40 -19.89
N ALA A 712 -16.51 -0.69 -20.47
CA ALA A 712 -17.18 -1.40 -21.55
C ALA A 712 -18.42 -2.19 -21.05
N ALA A 713 -19.33 -2.52 -21.96
CA ALA A 713 -20.63 -3.13 -21.62
C ALA A 713 -20.54 -4.53 -20.97
N ASN A 714 -19.42 -5.23 -21.18
CA ASN A 714 -19.04 -6.50 -20.56
C ASN A 714 -18.41 -6.34 -19.16
N GLY A 715 -18.13 -5.11 -18.72
CA GLY A 715 -17.57 -4.78 -17.41
C GLY A 715 -16.10 -4.39 -17.38
N SER A 716 -15.35 -4.58 -18.48
CA SER A 716 -13.91 -4.35 -18.53
C SER A 716 -13.52 -2.92 -18.88
N TRP A 717 -12.23 -2.61 -18.74
CA TRP A 717 -11.62 -1.37 -19.23
C TRP A 717 -10.63 -1.66 -20.37
N PRO A 718 -10.45 -0.72 -21.31
CA PRO A 718 -9.55 -0.90 -22.45
C PRO A 718 -8.08 -0.71 -22.05
N SER A 719 -7.19 -1.45 -22.71
CA SER A 719 -5.81 -1.02 -22.84
C SER A 719 -5.78 0.22 -23.75
N LEU A 720 -5.03 1.22 -23.30
CA LEU A 720 -4.74 2.41 -24.08
C LEU A 720 -3.32 2.34 -24.68
N ILE A 721 -2.56 1.27 -24.41
CA ILE A 721 -1.16 1.10 -24.80
C ILE A 721 -0.93 -0.32 -25.35
N PRO A 722 -0.78 -0.50 -26.68
CA PRO A 722 -1.24 0.44 -27.70
C PRO A 722 -2.77 0.60 -27.63
N ALA A 723 -3.31 1.73 -28.10
CA ALA A 723 -4.75 1.96 -28.14
C ALA A 723 -5.47 1.11 -29.23
N SER A 724 -5.45 -0.22 -29.09
CA SER A 724 -6.18 -1.14 -29.94
C SER A 724 -7.68 -1.18 -29.59
N GLY A 725 -8.04 -0.73 -28.39
CA GLY A 725 -9.40 -0.82 -27.84
C GLY A 725 -9.75 -2.19 -27.27
N ASP A 726 -8.78 -3.12 -27.24
CA ASP A 726 -8.93 -4.41 -26.56
C ASP A 726 -8.94 -4.20 -25.04
N SER A 727 -9.70 -5.02 -24.32
CA SER A 727 -9.74 -4.96 -22.85
C SER A 727 -8.71 -5.89 -22.22
N ASP A 728 -8.00 -5.39 -21.22
CA ASP A 728 -6.94 -6.12 -20.52
C ASP A 728 -7.21 -6.24 -19.00
N VAL A 729 -6.44 -7.14 -18.38
CA VAL A 729 -6.55 -7.50 -16.96
C VAL A 729 -6.08 -6.36 -16.07
N ASP A 730 -4.97 -5.73 -16.40
CA ASP A 730 -4.25 -4.75 -15.58
C ASP A 730 -5.09 -3.45 -15.46
N SER A 731 -5.56 -2.91 -16.60
CA SER A 731 -6.48 -1.77 -16.66
C SER A 731 -7.78 -2.02 -15.90
N THR A 732 -8.37 -3.22 -16.07
CA THR A 732 -9.63 -3.56 -15.40
C THR A 732 -9.43 -3.68 -13.89
N ALA A 733 -8.33 -4.28 -13.43
CA ALA A 733 -8.00 -4.42 -12.01
C ALA A 733 -7.77 -3.05 -11.33
N MET A 734 -7.02 -2.15 -11.98
CA MET A 734 -6.79 -0.79 -11.45
C MET A 734 -8.09 0.03 -11.38
N ALA A 735 -8.91 -0.02 -12.42
CA ALA A 735 -10.17 0.72 -12.45
C ALA A 735 -11.14 0.25 -11.35
N VAL A 736 -11.27 -1.06 -11.10
CA VAL A 736 -12.13 -1.54 -10.00
C VAL A 736 -11.58 -1.22 -8.62
N MET A 737 -10.25 -1.15 -8.44
CA MET A 737 -9.65 -0.70 -7.19
C MET A 737 -9.94 0.79 -6.92
N ALA A 738 -9.79 1.66 -7.92
CA ALA A 738 -10.15 3.07 -7.79
C ALA A 738 -11.65 3.27 -7.54
N LEU A 739 -12.51 2.54 -8.25
CA LEU A 739 -13.97 2.62 -8.09
C LEU A 739 -14.48 2.04 -6.77
N ALA A 740 -13.72 1.16 -6.10
CA ALA A 740 -14.10 0.62 -4.80
C ALA A 740 -14.02 1.65 -3.66
N LEU A 741 -13.27 2.75 -3.83
CA LEU A 741 -13.24 3.89 -2.91
C LEU A 741 -14.52 4.76 -2.97
N VAL A 742 -15.33 4.59 -4.01
CA VAL A 742 -16.47 5.46 -4.28
C VAL A 742 -17.75 4.91 -3.65
N PRO A 743 -18.43 5.64 -2.76
CA PRO A 743 -19.63 5.15 -2.10
C PRO A 743 -20.84 5.04 -3.06
N GLY A 744 -21.70 4.07 -2.79
CA GLY A 744 -23.03 3.93 -3.40
C GLY A 744 -23.14 2.86 -4.50
N ASP A 745 -24.38 2.41 -4.72
CA ASP A 745 -24.68 1.22 -5.54
C ASP A 745 -24.18 1.27 -6.99
N GLU A 746 -24.01 2.46 -7.57
CA GLU A 746 -23.57 2.60 -8.96
C GLU A 746 -22.10 2.20 -9.12
N ALA A 747 -21.23 2.71 -8.24
CA ALA A 747 -19.83 2.32 -8.20
C ALA A 747 -19.70 0.84 -7.83
N ALA A 748 -20.46 0.37 -6.82
CA ALA A 748 -20.49 -1.05 -6.44
C ALA A 748 -20.86 -1.97 -7.63
N ARG A 749 -21.89 -1.62 -8.41
CA ARG A 749 -22.27 -2.37 -9.63
C ARG A 749 -21.24 -2.29 -10.74
N ALA A 750 -20.50 -1.19 -10.86
CA ALA A 750 -19.40 -1.06 -11.83
C ALA A 750 -18.23 -1.98 -11.44
N VAL A 751 -17.85 -1.97 -10.16
CA VAL A 751 -16.85 -2.88 -9.56
C VAL A 751 -17.26 -4.35 -9.78
N ASP A 752 -18.46 -4.75 -9.36
CA ASP A 752 -18.92 -6.14 -9.46
C ASP A 752 -18.91 -6.68 -10.91
N LYS A 753 -19.18 -5.83 -11.92
CA LYS A 753 -19.04 -6.17 -13.34
C LYS A 753 -17.58 -6.38 -13.77
N GLY A 754 -16.68 -5.48 -13.37
CA GLY A 754 -15.26 -5.60 -13.69
C GLY A 754 -14.63 -6.84 -13.06
N LEU A 755 -14.99 -7.13 -11.80
CA LEU A 755 -14.57 -8.35 -11.10
C LEU A 755 -15.11 -9.63 -11.76
N ALA A 756 -16.37 -9.62 -12.21
CA ALA A 756 -16.93 -10.73 -12.98
C ALA A 756 -16.21 -10.95 -14.32
N TRP A 757 -15.75 -9.87 -14.99
CA TRP A 757 -14.94 -9.99 -16.20
C TRP A 757 -13.53 -10.49 -15.91
N LEU A 758 -12.86 -9.99 -14.88
CA LEU A 758 -11.54 -10.44 -14.42
C LEU A 758 -11.57 -11.94 -14.10
N ALA A 759 -12.53 -12.38 -13.28
CA ALA A 759 -12.69 -13.80 -12.93
C ALA A 759 -12.92 -14.72 -14.13
N ALA A 760 -13.36 -14.17 -15.27
CA ALA A 760 -13.52 -14.89 -16.54
C ALA A 760 -12.25 -14.94 -17.41
N GLN A 761 -11.22 -14.10 -17.14
CA GLN A 761 -9.94 -14.13 -17.86
C GLN A 761 -8.95 -15.16 -17.31
N GLN A 762 -9.15 -15.67 -16.08
CA GLN A 762 -8.19 -16.58 -15.45
C GLN A 762 -7.99 -17.89 -16.25
N LEU A 763 -6.72 -18.24 -16.44
CA LEU A 763 -6.26 -19.38 -17.22
C LEU A 763 -6.35 -20.73 -16.47
N PRO A 764 -6.18 -21.88 -17.16
CA PRO A 764 -6.35 -23.21 -16.60
C PRO A 764 -5.34 -23.62 -15.52
N ASP A 765 -4.19 -22.99 -15.45
CA ASP A 765 -3.14 -23.06 -14.40
C ASP A 765 -3.47 -22.19 -13.19
N GLY A 766 -4.03 -21.00 -13.39
CA GLY A 766 -4.30 -20.01 -12.36
C GLY A 766 -3.83 -18.59 -12.71
N GLY A 767 -2.94 -18.48 -13.71
CA GLY A 767 -2.43 -17.22 -14.22
C GLY A 767 -3.45 -16.47 -15.08
N PHE A 768 -2.98 -15.39 -15.71
CA PHE A 768 -3.82 -14.41 -16.39
C PHE A 768 -3.14 -13.89 -17.66
N PRO A 769 -3.91 -13.64 -18.74
CA PRO A 769 -3.37 -13.08 -19.96
C PRO A 769 -2.92 -11.62 -19.76
N GLY A 770 -1.68 -11.33 -20.15
CA GLY A 770 -1.06 -10.02 -20.22
C GLY A 770 -0.17 -9.89 -21.47
N ALA A 771 0.59 -8.79 -21.58
CA ALA A 771 1.39 -8.50 -22.78
C ALA A 771 2.44 -9.59 -23.11
N ALA A 772 3.05 -10.20 -22.08
CA ALA A 772 4.04 -11.26 -22.22
C ALA A 772 3.45 -12.70 -22.26
N GLY A 773 2.13 -12.84 -22.52
CA GLY A 773 1.44 -14.13 -22.47
C GLY A 773 0.77 -14.37 -21.12
N ASP A 774 1.06 -15.48 -20.46
CA ASP A 774 0.52 -15.79 -19.13
C ASP A 774 1.38 -15.11 -18.04
N SER A 775 0.95 -13.94 -17.59
CA SER A 775 1.79 -12.95 -16.91
C SER A 775 1.62 -12.94 -15.39
N THR A 776 2.76 -12.84 -14.69
CA THR A 776 2.80 -12.66 -13.23
C THR A 776 2.23 -11.32 -12.79
N ASN A 777 2.44 -10.23 -13.55
CA ASN A 777 1.85 -8.92 -13.28
C ASN A 777 0.31 -8.97 -13.28
N SER A 778 -0.26 -9.46 -14.38
CA SER A 778 -1.71 -9.55 -14.57
C SER A 778 -2.35 -10.47 -13.54
N ALA A 779 -1.69 -11.56 -13.15
CA ALA A 779 -2.15 -12.43 -12.06
C ALA A 779 -2.12 -11.71 -10.69
N ALA A 780 -1.08 -10.94 -10.40
CA ALA A 780 -0.95 -10.19 -9.15
C ALA A 780 -1.99 -9.07 -9.02
N LEU A 781 -2.20 -8.29 -10.09
CA LEU A 781 -3.26 -7.26 -10.15
C LEU A 781 -4.66 -7.89 -10.06
N ALA A 782 -4.87 -9.05 -10.70
CA ALA A 782 -6.13 -9.78 -10.56
C ALA A 782 -6.36 -10.29 -9.12
N VAL A 783 -5.33 -10.71 -8.39
CA VAL A 783 -5.44 -11.09 -6.97
C VAL A 783 -5.88 -9.89 -6.12
N GLN A 784 -5.29 -8.71 -6.30
CA GLN A 784 -5.71 -7.48 -5.60
C GLN A 784 -7.15 -7.09 -5.95
N GLY A 785 -7.49 -7.04 -7.25
CA GLY A 785 -8.83 -6.70 -7.71
C GLY A 785 -9.90 -7.67 -7.17
N LEU A 786 -9.72 -8.97 -7.37
CA LEU A 786 -10.67 -9.99 -6.90
C LEU A 786 -10.83 -10.01 -5.38
N THR A 787 -9.81 -9.60 -4.63
CA THR A 787 -9.86 -9.48 -3.16
C THR A 787 -10.87 -8.43 -2.67
N LEU A 788 -11.23 -7.43 -3.49
CA LEU A 788 -12.34 -6.49 -3.21
C LEU A 788 -13.69 -7.19 -3.00
N ARG A 789 -13.83 -8.45 -3.44
CA ARG A 789 -14.92 -9.37 -3.13
C ARG A 789 -14.37 -10.76 -2.77
N ARG A 790 -13.38 -10.80 -1.86
CA ARG A 790 -12.61 -12.01 -1.47
C ARG A 790 -13.46 -13.28 -1.36
N SER A 791 -14.60 -13.22 -0.69
CA SER A 791 -15.50 -14.38 -0.49
C SER A 791 -16.19 -14.88 -1.78
N ALA A 792 -16.44 -14.01 -2.76
CA ALA A 792 -17.06 -14.36 -4.04
C ALA A 792 -16.05 -14.90 -5.07
N HIS A 793 -14.77 -14.57 -4.92
CA HIS A 793 -13.70 -14.94 -5.86
C HIS A 793 -12.62 -15.83 -5.24
N ALA A 794 -12.90 -16.39 -4.08
CA ALA A 794 -11.95 -17.15 -3.27
C ALA A 794 -11.16 -18.24 -4.04
N GLU A 795 -11.85 -19.11 -4.79
CA GLU A 795 -11.21 -20.14 -5.64
C GLU A 795 -10.26 -19.55 -6.70
N ARG A 796 -10.62 -18.38 -7.24
CA ARG A 796 -9.83 -17.69 -8.27
C ARG A 796 -8.58 -17.06 -7.67
N ILE A 797 -8.73 -16.41 -6.51
CA ILE A 797 -7.62 -15.84 -5.73
C ILE A 797 -6.63 -16.94 -5.33
N ALA A 798 -7.11 -18.05 -4.76
CA ALA A 798 -6.29 -19.21 -4.37
C ALA A 798 -5.36 -19.66 -5.50
N LYS A 799 -5.97 -19.92 -6.66
CA LYS A 799 -5.30 -20.48 -7.81
C LYS A 799 -4.31 -19.50 -8.47
N ALA A 800 -4.60 -18.19 -8.41
CA ALA A 800 -3.70 -17.15 -8.86
C ALA A 800 -2.49 -16.99 -7.93
N VAL A 801 -2.68 -17.13 -6.62
CA VAL A 801 -1.58 -17.13 -5.65
C VAL A 801 -0.73 -18.40 -5.76
N GLU A 802 -1.32 -19.57 -6.03
CA GLU A 802 -0.59 -20.80 -6.37
C GLU A 802 0.25 -20.65 -7.64
N PHE A 803 -0.29 -20.00 -8.67
CA PHE A 803 0.42 -19.66 -9.90
C PHE A 803 1.64 -18.76 -9.62
N LEU A 804 1.45 -17.65 -8.90
CA LEU A 804 2.55 -16.77 -8.50
C LEU A 804 3.61 -17.52 -7.67
N ALA A 805 3.19 -18.47 -6.82
CA ALA A 805 4.10 -19.29 -6.05
C ALA A 805 4.90 -20.30 -6.91
N ALA A 806 4.39 -20.69 -8.08
CA ALA A 806 5.09 -21.52 -9.04
C ALA A 806 6.14 -20.71 -9.85
N GLU A 807 5.84 -19.45 -10.16
CA GLU A 807 6.70 -18.52 -10.92
C GLU A 807 7.78 -17.82 -10.09
N GLN A 808 7.80 -18.02 -8.77
CA GLN A 808 8.87 -17.53 -7.92
C GLN A 808 10.13 -18.40 -8.00
N ASN A 809 11.25 -17.78 -8.38
CA ASN A 809 12.56 -18.38 -8.54
C ASN A 809 13.27 -18.58 -7.19
N ALA A 810 14.36 -19.36 -7.21
CA ALA A 810 15.11 -19.74 -6.01
C ALA A 810 15.84 -18.58 -5.30
N ASP A 811 16.09 -17.47 -6.01
CA ASP A 811 16.66 -16.23 -5.47
C ASP A 811 15.60 -15.30 -4.84
N GLY A 812 14.31 -15.65 -4.93
CA GLY A 812 13.19 -14.90 -4.40
C GLY A 812 12.48 -14.00 -5.42
N GLY A 813 13.11 -13.71 -6.55
CA GLY A 813 12.49 -12.96 -7.64
C GLY A 813 11.52 -13.80 -8.47
N PHE A 814 10.88 -13.18 -9.45
CA PHE A 814 9.81 -13.80 -10.24
C PHE A 814 10.10 -13.74 -11.74
N ASN A 815 9.60 -14.75 -12.46
CA ASN A 815 9.53 -14.70 -13.91
C ASN A 815 8.54 -13.61 -14.39
N VAL A 816 8.79 -13.10 -15.59
CA VAL A 816 7.89 -12.20 -16.35
C VAL A 816 6.55 -12.86 -16.70
N ALA A 817 6.62 -14.13 -17.09
CA ALA A 817 5.51 -14.96 -17.54
C ALA A 817 5.88 -16.45 -17.42
N SER A 818 4.89 -17.33 -17.33
CA SER A 818 5.10 -18.79 -17.26
C SER A 818 5.71 -19.39 -18.55
N THR A 819 5.63 -18.64 -19.65
CA THR A 819 6.26 -18.96 -20.94
C THR A 819 7.11 -17.80 -21.43
N GLY A 820 8.31 -18.09 -21.94
CA GLY A 820 9.22 -17.07 -22.48
C GLY A 820 10.62 -17.20 -21.90
N GLN A 821 11.35 -16.08 -21.80
CA GLN A 821 12.63 -16.03 -21.11
C GLN A 821 12.43 -16.30 -19.61
N GLN A 822 13.21 -17.23 -19.07
CA GLN A 822 13.15 -17.64 -17.65
C GLN A 822 14.27 -16.94 -16.87
N GLY A 823 13.96 -16.51 -15.66
CA GLY A 823 14.86 -15.75 -14.80
C GLY A 823 14.15 -14.61 -14.07
N SER A 824 14.71 -14.19 -12.95
CA SER A 824 14.14 -13.16 -12.09
C SER A 824 14.33 -11.75 -12.66
N ASP A 825 13.23 -11.02 -12.79
CA ASP A 825 13.13 -9.64 -13.26
C ASP A 825 12.63 -8.75 -12.09
N VAL A 826 13.25 -7.60 -11.81
CA VAL A 826 12.85 -6.81 -10.62
C VAL A 826 11.45 -6.23 -10.79
N ARG A 827 11.07 -5.77 -11.99
CA ARG A 827 9.72 -5.25 -12.25
C ARG A 827 8.63 -6.30 -12.05
N ALA A 828 8.79 -7.50 -12.62
CA ALA A 828 7.90 -8.62 -12.36
C ALA A 828 7.87 -8.98 -10.86
N SER A 829 9.01 -8.89 -10.18
CA SER A 829 9.13 -9.20 -8.74
C SER A 829 8.40 -8.20 -7.84
N THR A 830 8.47 -6.89 -8.11
CA THR A 830 7.74 -5.86 -7.33
C THR A 830 6.23 -6.06 -7.45
N GLN A 831 5.75 -6.27 -8.67
CA GLN A 831 4.34 -6.51 -8.99
C GLN A 831 3.83 -7.80 -8.33
N ALA A 832 4.53 -8.93 -8.58
CA ALA A 832 4.11 -10.25 -8.13
C ALA A 832 4.07 -10.37 -6.60
N ILE A 833 5.09 -9.89 -5.90
CA ILE A 833 5.15 -10.02 -4.44
C ILE A 833 4.14 -9.11 -3.73
N GLY A 834 3.98 -7.87 -4.20
CA GLY A 834 3.01 -6.93 -3.64
C GLY A 834 1.58 -7.41 -3.88
N GLY A 835 1.26 -7.81 -5.11
CA GLY A 835 -0.09 -8.27 -5.45
C GLY A 835 -0.46 -9.64 -4.86
N ALA A 836 0.49 -10.52 -4.56
CA ALA A 836 0.24 -11.78 -3.86
C ALA A 836 -0.40 -11.62 -2.47
N THR A 837 -0.27 -10.45 -1.83
CA THR A 837 -0.94 -10.11 -0.57
C THR A 837 -2.47 -9.92 -0.72
N GLY A 838 -2.93 -9.59 -1.93
CA GLY A 838 -4.30 -9.17 -2.20
C GLY A 838 -4.68 -7.78 -1.68
N LEU A 839 -3.73 -7.02 -1.12
CA LEU A 839 -3.99 -5.64 -0.67
C LEU A 839 -4.19 -4.72 -1.88
N SER A 840 -5.33 -4.02 -1.92
CA SER A 840 -5.64 -3.06 -2.97
C SER A 840 -4.85 -1.77 -2.77
N PHE A 841 -4.30 -1.19 -3.85
CA PHE A 841 -3.67 0.14 -3.80
C PHE A 841 -4.57 1.22 -3.18
N GLY A 842 -5.89 1.14 -3.38
CA GLY A 842 -6.84 2.08 -2.78
C GLY A 842 -6.90 2.02 -1.25
N THR A 843 -6.62 0.87 -0.64
CA THR A 843 -6.71 0.64 0.82
C THR A 843 -5.38 0.28 1.48
N LEU A 844 -4.28 0.21 0.72
CA LEU A 844 -2.96 -0.09 1.24
C LEU A 844 -2.48 1.03 2.18
N HIS A 845 -1.85 0.64 3.29
CA HIS A 845 -1.31 1.53 4.30
C HIS A 845 -0.22 0.82 5.13
N ARG A 846 0.90 1.51 5.38
CA ARG A 846 2.07 1.06 6.14
C ARG A 846 2.81 2.29 6.70
N ASP A 847 2.27 2.88 7.76
CA ASP A 847 2.88 4.06 8.41
C ASP A 847 4.34 3.81 8.80
N LEU A 848 5.22 4.74 8.42
CA LEU A 848 6.65 4.72 8.73
C LEU A 848 7.02 5.55 9.97
N GLY A 849 6.04 6.14 10.66
CA GLY A 849 6.18 6.85 11.92
C GLY A 849 6.83 5.99 13.04
N GLY A 850 7.57 6.65 13.94
CA GLY A 850 8.16 6.01 15.12
C GLY A 850 9.41 5.13 14.88
N THR A 851 9.82 4.90 13.64
CA THR A 851 10.94 4.02 13.30
C THR A 851 12.16 4.84 12.83
N ALA A 852 13.29 4.70 13.53
CA ALA A 852 14.44 5.61 13.41
C ALA A 852 15.31 5.33 12.16
N PRO A 853 15.96 6.36 11.56
CA PRO A 853 16.91 6.16 10.46
C PRO A 853 18.18 5.45 10.95
N THR A 854 18.39 4.20 10.54
CA THR A 854 19.67 3.51 10.70
C THR A 854 20.64 3.96 9.60
N GLY A 855 21.57 4.85 9.95
CA GLY A 855 22.56 5.39 9.02
C GLY A 855 23.55 4.34 8.50
N SER A 856 24.04 4.58 7.27
CA SER A 856 25.05 3.75 6.61
C SER A 856 26.38 3.71 7.40
N PRO A 857 27.18 2.62 7.33
CA PRO A 857 28.19 2.33 8.33
C PRO A 857 29.47 3.17 8.18
N SER A 858 29.96 3.71 9.29
CA SER A 858 31.33 4.22 9.41
C SER A 858 32.04 3.52 10.59
N PRO A 859 33.31 3.12 10.44
CA PRO A 859 33.91 2.13 11.33
C PRO A 859 34.28 2.73 12.69
N SER A 860 33.74 2.18 13.77
CA SER A 860 34.15 2.54 15.14
C SER A 860 34.55 1.31 15.94
N VAL A 861 35.83 1.32 16.31
CA VAL A 861 36.58 0.28 17.02
C VAL A 861 35.90 -0.13 18.32
N SER A 862 35.76 -1.44 18.53
CA SER A 862 35.28 -2.03 19.79
C SER A 862 36.12 -1.58 20.98
N GLN A 863 35.48 -1.09 22.05
CA GLN A 863 36.03 -1.18 23.40
C GLN A 863 34.99 -1.78 24.35
N SER A 864 35.43 -2.81 25.06
CA SER A 864 34.63 -3.61 25.98
C SER A 864 34.70 -3.03 27.38
N ALA A 865 33.55 -2.87 28.04
CA ALA A 865 33.47 -2.74 29.50
C ALA A 865 32.10 -3.16 30.04
N SER A 866 32.12 -4.05 31.02
CA SER A 866 31.01 -4.46 31.89
C SER A 866 31.64 -4.90 33.23
N PRO A 867 30.98 -4.85 34.41
CA PRO A 867 29.60 -4.43 34.70
C PRO A 867 29.51 -3.33 35.79
N SER A 868 28.27 -3.06 36.22
CA SER A 868 27.83 -2.16 37.32
C SER A 868 28.42 -2.49 38.71
N PRO A 869 28.29 -1.62 39.73
CA PRO A 869 27.04 -1.63 40.51
C PRO A 869 26.45 -0.26 40.94
N SER A 870 25.12 -0.23 41.05
CA SER A 870 24.29 0.74 41.80
C SER A 870 24.57 0.68 43.33
N PRO A 871 24.14 1.64 44.21
CA PRO A 871 22.75 2.17 44.21
C PRO A 871 22.47 3.62 44.73
N SER A 872 21.28 4.11 44.32
CA SER A 872 20.22 4.79 45.12
C SER A 872 20.42 6.08 45.95
N VAL A 873 19.52 7.02 45.61
CA VAL A 873 18.73 7.92 46.51
C VAL A 873 19.43 9.11 47.17
N SER A 874 18.92 10.30 46.84
CA SER A 874 19.15 11.54 47.61
C SER A 874 18.12 11.70 48.74
N GLN A 875 18.60 12.06 49.93
CA GLN A 875 17.84 12.87 50.88
C GLN A 875 18.68 14.06 51.35
N SER A 876 17.99 15.12 51.74
CA SER A 876 18.55 16.46 52.01
C SER A 876 19.48 16.51 53.23
N VAL A 877 20.43 17.46 53.24
CA VAL A 877 20.63 18.51 54.28
C VAL A 877 21.92 19.31 53.99
N SER A 878 21.86 20.63 54.17
CA SER A 878 22.96 21.60 54.05
C SER A 878 23.69 21.82 55.41
N PRO A 879 24.70 22.69 55.56
CA PRO A 879 25.82 23.09 54.67
C PRO A 879 27.22 23.14 55.34
N SER A 880 28.29 23.18 54.52
CA SER A 880 29.58 23.87 54.78
C SER A 880 30.50 23.38 55.94
N PRO A 881 31.76 23.88 56.03
CA PRO A 881 32.77 24.17 54.99
C PRO A 881 34.05 23.31 55.22
N SER A 882 35.08 23.26 54.37
CA SER A 882 36.10 24.33 54.21
C SER A 882 37.22 23.90 53.24
N SER A 883 37.91 24.90 52.66
CA SER A 883 39.36 24.97 52.29
C SER A 883 40.24 23.71 52.47
N SER A 884 41.26 23.41 51.66
CA SER A 884 42.01 24.11 50.58
C SER A 884 43.07 23.08 50.12
N GLY A 885 43.59 23.00 48.90
CA GLY A 885 43.92 24.03 47.91
C GLY A 885 45.38 23.79 47.46
N SER A 886 45.78 24.29 46.28
CA SER A 886 47.17 24.28 45.76
C SER A 886 47.78 22.90 45.43
N ASP A 887 48.62 22.73 44.39
CA ASP A 887 49.01 23.63 43.31
C ASP A 887 49.57 22.84 42.09
N SER A 888 49.63 23.52 40.94
CA SER A 888 50.72 23.55 39.92
C SER A 888 51.84 22.48 39.94
N ALA A 889 52.39 21.95 38.83
CA ALA A 889 52.15 22.13 37.39
C ALA A 889 52.94 21.06 36.56
N SER A 890 52.86 21.14 35.22
CA SER A 890 53.59 20.43 34.14
C SER A 890 55.14 20.42 34.28
N PRO A 891 55.97 19.76 33.40
CA PRO A 891 55.67 19.18 32.07
C PRO A 891 56.36 17.84 31.69
N SER A 892 56.18 17.44 30.42
CA SER A 892 56.87 16.41 29.60
C SER A 892 58.39 16.73 29.36
N PRO A 893 59.19 16.04 28.49
CA PRO A 893 58.93 14.90 27.58
C PRO A 893 60.07 13.83 27.41
N SER A 894 59.87 12.88 26.46
CA SER A 894 60.88 12.23 25.57
C SER A 894 61.36 10.76 25.81
N SER A 895 61.55 10.07 24.67
CA SER A 895 61.97 8.69 24.33
C SER A 895 63.45 8.31 24.74
N PRO A 896 64.11 7.16 24.35
CA PRO A 896 63.79 6.10 23.35
C PRO A 896 64.24 4.61 23.60
N ALA A 897 63.90 3.71 22.64
CA ALA A 897 64.62 2.53 22.06
C ALA A 897 65.17 1.31 22.88
N SER A 898 64.78 0.08 22.43
CA SER A 898 65.51 -1.21 22.15
C SER A 898 66.67 -1.74 23.06
N PRO A 899 66.99 -3.08 23.16
CA PRO A 899 66.94 -4.13 22.09
C PRO A 899 66.67 -5.62 22.50
N SER A 900 67.01 -6.55 21.57
CA SER A 900 67.13 -8.05 21.47
C SER A 900 67.37 -8.94 22.73
N SER A 901 67.33 -10.30 22.73
CA SER A 901 67.47 -11.36 21.69
C SER A 901 66.95 -12.78 22.09
N ASP A 902 67.01 -13.73 21.11
CA ASP A 902 67.17 -15.20 21.20
C ASP A 902 65.98 -16.21 21.28
N GLY A 903 66.10 -17.30 20.51
CA GLY A 903 65.18 -18.46 20.39
C GLY A 903 65.87 -19.83 20.64
N PRO A 904 65.25 -20.99 20.32
CA PRO A 904 65.56 -21.64 19.01
C PRO A 904 64.48 -22.56 18.34
N SER A 905 64.53 -22.63 16.98
CA SER A 905 64.61 -23.78 16.02
C SER A 905 64.05 -25.19 16.32
N GLY A 906 63.58 -26.03 15.37
CA GLY A 906 63.50 -26.03 13.86
C GLY A 906 62.75 -27.32 13.38
N SER A 907 62.51 -27.69 12.10
CA SER A 907 63.03 -27.29 10.77
C SER A 907 62.09 -27.74 9.60
N ALA A 908 62.24 -27.15 8.39
CA ALA A 908 61.54 -27.50 7.12
C ALA A 908 62.42 -28.37 6.16
N PRO A 909 62.15 -28.66 4.84
CA PRO A 909 61.79 -27.74 3.72
C PRO A 909 60.87 -28.30 2.57
N ALA A 910 60.71 -27.54 1.46
CA ALA A 910 59.96 -27.85 0.20
C ALA A 910 60.93 -28.03 -1.03
N PRO A 911 60.59 -27.92 -2.36
CA PRO A 911 59.33 -28.04 -3.15
C PRO A 911 59.40 -28.86 -4.51
N SER A 912 58.25 -29.19 -5.14
CA SER A 912 57.97 -29.45 -6.62
C SER A 912 58.80 -30.49 -7.45
N PRO A 913 58.48 -30.88 -8.72
CA PRO A 913 57.36 -30.58 -9.65
C PRO A 913 56.68 -31.85 -10.30
N SER A 914 56.21 -31.74 -11.56
CA SER A 914 55.26 -32.58 -12.33
C SER A 914 55.79 -33.81 -13.14
N THR A 915 54.83 -34.60 -13.68
CA THR A 915 54.86 -35.56 -14.83
C THR A 915 55.07 -37.07 -14.56
N GLY A 916 54.37 -37.93 -15.32
CA GLY A 916 54.65 -39.38 -15.46
C GLY A 916 53.42 -40.30 -15.53
N THR A 917 53.15 -40.94 -16.69
CA THR A 917 52.01 -41.85 -16.94
C THR A 917 52.38 -43.34 -17.08
N GLY A 918 51.50 -44.24 -16.64
CA GLY A 918 51.42 -45.66 -17.09
C GLY A 918 52.06 -46.74 -16.18
N ALA A 919 51.60 -48.00 -16.14
CA ALA A 919 50.45 -48.63 -16.81
C ALA A 919 50.07 -50.03 -16.24
N GLY A 920 48.78 -50.42 -16.39
CA GLY A 920 48.27 -51.81 -16.44
C GLY A 920 47.62 -52.35 -15.15
N THR A 921 46.54 -53.16 -15.14
CA THR A 921 45.58 -53.69 -16.15
C THR A 921 44.25 -54.05 -15.42
N GLY A 922 43.08 -54.36 -16.02
CA GLY A 922 42.60 -54.35 -17.42
C GLY A 922 41.26 -55.12 -17.61
N ALA A 923 40.68 -55.07 -18.83
CA ALA A 923 39.53 -55.83 -19.37
C ALA A 923 38.08 -55.47 -18.98
N GLY A 924 37.25 -55.20 -20.02
CA GLY A 924 35.78 -55.03 -19.97
C GLY A 924 35.26 -54.14 -21.11
N ALA A 925 34.83 -54.71 -22.24
CA ALA A 925 34.58 -53.98 -23.50
C ALA A 925 33.09 -53.78 -23.84
N GLY A 926 32.73 -52.76 -24.66
CA GLY A 926 31.32 -52.51 -25.00
C GLY A 926 30.92 -51.43 -26.04
N GLY A 927 31.79 -50.98 -26.95
CA GLY A 927 31.47 -50.38 -28.28
C GLY A 927 30.38 -49.28 -28.48
N LEU A 928 30.80 -48.10 -28.94
CA LEU A 928 30.03 -47.18 -29.81
C LEU A 928 30.59 -47.23 -31.25
N PRO A 929 29.78 -46.93 -32.27
CA PRO A 929 30.04 -45.76 -33.15
C PRO A 929 28.73 -45.06 -33.58
N GLY A 930 28.69 -43.85 -34.13
CA GLY A 930 29.71 -42.88 -34.55
C GLY A 930 29.08 -41.93 -35.58
N GLY A 931 29.36 -40.61 -35.51
CA GLY A 931 28.81 -39.63 -36.47
C GLY A 931 29.50 -39.65 -37.83
N PRO A 932 28.94 -38.97 -38.85
CA PRO A 932 29.70 -37.84 -39.42
C PRO A 932 28.89 -36.68 -40.03
N GLY A 933 29.50 -35.47 -40.02
CA GLY A 933 29.61 -34.60 -41.21
C GLY A 933 28.43 -33.72 -41.64
N ALA A 934 28.64 -32.40 -41.62
CA ALA A 934 27.80 -31.39 -42.28
C ALA A 934 27.98 -31.37 -43.82
N PRO A 935 27.11 -30.65 -44.55
CA PRO A 935 27.60 -29.40 -45.17
C PRO A 935 26.63 -28.21 -45.09
N ALA A 936 27.13 -27.01 -45.41
CA ALA A 936 26.39 -25.75 -45.38
C ALA A 936 25.60 -25.45 -46.66
N GLY A 937 24.55 -24.63 -46.53
CA GLY A 937 23.81 -23.99 -47.63
C GLY A 937 22.75 -23.06 -47.04
N GLY A 938 22.85 -21.75 -47.27
CA GLY A 938 22.04 -20.75 -46.56
C GLY A 938 20.94 -20.09 -47.41
N ALA A 939 19.91 -19.61 -46.73
CA ALA A 939 19.04 -18.49 -47.10
C ALA A 939 18.39 -18.01 -45.78
N GLY A 940 18.39 -16.70 -45.51
CA GLY A 940 17.83 -16.16 -44.27
C GLY A 940 16.44 -15.55 -44.47
N THR A 941 15.73 -15.36 -43.37
CA THR A 941 14.70 -14.32 -43.16
C THR A 941 14.40 -14.21 -41.66
N ASP A 942 14.12 -12.98 -41.24
CA ASP A 942 13.30 -12.58 -40.09
C ASP A 942 13.73 -13.07 -38.70
N GLY A 943 14.63 -12.32 -38.07
CA GLY A 943 14.84 -12.35 -36.62
C GLY A 943 13.77 -11.53 -35.91
N THR A 944 12.96 -12.19 -35.08
CA THR A 944 12.07 -11.56 -34.11
C THR A 944 12.89 -10.92 -32.98
N GLY A 945 12.58 -9.66 -32.63
CA GLY A 945 13.08 -9.04 -31.40
C GLY A 945 12.45 -9.66 -30.15
N PRO A 946 12.98 -9.38 -28.94
CA PRO A 946 12.49 -9.98 -27.70
C PRO A 946 11.11 -9.44 -27.31
N ASP A 947 10.26 -10.34 -26.81
CA ASP A 947 8.91 -10.04 -26.33
C ASP A 947 8.96 -9.28 -24.99
N GLY A 948 8.31 -8.10 -24.92
CA GLY A 948 8.38 -7.19 -23.78
C GLY A 948 7.14 -7.16 -22.88
N LEU A 949 7.34 -6.83 -21.60
CA LEU A 949 6.28 -6.56 -20.62
C LEU A 949 5.49 -5.29 -20.92
N ALA A 950 4.29 -5.18 -20.33
CA ALA A 950 3.64 -3.89 -20.12
C ALA A 950 4.35 -3.12 -18.98
N PHE A 951 4.63 -1.84 -19.21
CA PHE A 951 5.19 -0.96 -18.19
C PHE A 951 4.12 -0.63 -17.12
N THR A 952 4.41 -0.86 -15.84
CA THR A 952 3.61 -0.31 -14.70
C THR A 952 3.99 1.12 -14.32
N GLY A 953 4.93 1.70 -15.06
CA GLY A 953 5.13 3.14 -15.05
C GLY A 953 4.18 3.83 -16.01
N THR A 954 3.91 5.08 -15.70
CA THR A 954 3.35 6.11 -16.58
C THR A 954 4.39 6.53 -17.62
N ASP A 955 5.08 5.56 -18.22
CA ASP A 955 6.22 5.75 -19.12
C ASP A 955 5.78 5.87 -20.59
N VAL A 956 4.49 6.12 -20.80
CA VAL A 956 3.90 6.28 -22.12
C VAL A 956 3.26 7.66 -22.19
N LEU A 957 4.05 8.60 -22.68
CA LEU A 957 3.58 9.88 -23.20
C LEU A 957 3.28 9.81 -24.71
N GLU A 958 3.59 8.68 -25.32
CA GLU A 958 3.88 8.53 -26.73
C GLU A 958 2.95 7.44 -27.32
N LEU A 959 2.25 7.75 -28.42
CA LEU A 959 1.20 6.93 -29.08
C LEU A 959 -0.14 6.91 -28.32
N VAL A 960 -1.30 7.29 -28.87
CA VAL A 960 -1.82 7.37 -30.26
C VAL A 960 -2.81 8.58 -30.30
N VAL A 961 -3.06 9.39 -31.35
CA VAL A 961 -3.27 9.15 -32.79
C VAL A 961 -3.16 10.46 -33.60
N PRO A 962 -2.78 10.42 -34.90
CA PRO A 962 -3.41 11.27 -35.90
C PRO A 962 -4.29 10.44 -36.86
N GLY A 963 -5.62 10.59 -36.71
CA GLY A 963 -6.59 9.58 -37.18
C GLY A 963 -7.74 10.03 -38.07
N LEU A 964 -7.79 11.26 -38.60
CA LEU A 964 -8.39 11.63 -39.92
C LEU A 964 -8.60 13.14 -40.10
N LEU A 965 -7.86 13.76 -41.04
CA LEU A 965 -8.42 14.79 -41.93
C LEU A 965 -7.61 14.94 -43.24
N PHE A 966 -7.75 13.97 -44.15
CA PHE A 966 -7.39 14.16 -45.56
C PHE A 966 -8.54 13.71 -46.48
N ALA A 967 -9.37 14.69 -46.91
CA ALA A 967 -10.42 14.47 -47.90
C ALA A 967 -10.72 15.72 -48.76
N ALA A 968 -9.67 16.42 -49.23
CA ALA A 968 -9.72 17.36 -50.35
C ALA A 968 -8.28 17.52 -50.92
N ALA A 969 -8.01 17.44 -52.23
CA ALA A 969 -8.91 17.34 -53.38
C ALA A 969 -8.27 16.64 -54.61
N GLY A 970 -9.12 16.10 -55.49
CA GLY A 970 -8.79 15.63 -56.85
C GLY A 970 -8.80 14.09 -57.03
N GLY A 971 -9.57 13.48 -57.94
CA GLY A 971 -10.62 14.03 -58.81
C GLY A 971 -10.99 13.10 -59.97
N ALA A 972 -12.17 12.42 -59.89
CA ALA A 972 -12.81 11.56 -60.92
C ALA A 972 -12.03 10.27 -61.30
N VAL A 973 -12.63 9.10 -61.63
CA VAL A 973 -13.66 8.81 -62.66
C VAL A 973 -14.33 7.42 -62.45
N LEU A 974 -15.64 7.29 -62.78
CA LEU A 974 -16.48 6.08 -63.11
C LEU A 974 -16.82 4.93 -62.12
N VAL A 975 -18.05 5.00 -61.55
CA VAL A 975 -19.23 4.11 -61.78
C VAL A 975 -19.06 2.57 -61.94
N ALA A 976 -19.68 1.75 -61.05
CA ALA A 976 -20.77 0.76 -61.37
C ALA A 976 -21.16 -0.28 -60.26
N THR A 977 -22.31 -0.07 -59.60
CA THR A 977 -23.36 -1.06 -59.20
C THR A 977 -23.08 -2.55 -58.83
N ARG A 978 -23.50 -2.98 -57.61
CA ARG A 978 -24.47 -4.09 -57.26
C ARG A 978 -24.42 -4.39 -55.73
N ARG A 979 -25.43 -4.13 -54.89
CA ARG A 979 -26.74 -4.80 -54.60
C ARG A 979 -26.71 -6.20 -53.94
N ARG A 980 -27.35 -6.29 -52.76
CA ARG A 980 -27.90 -7.49 -52.03
C ARG A 980 -26.87 -8.39 -51.33
N ASN A 981 -27.11 -9.04 -50.18
CA ASN A 981 -28.28 -9.15 -49.25
C ASN A 981 -27.77 -9.58 -47.84
N ALA A 982 -28.57 -9.38 -46.79
CA ALA A 982 -28.44 -10.06 -45.48
C ALA A 982 -29.42 -11.26 -45.39
N PRO A 983 -29.54 -11.96 -44.24
CA PRO A 983 -28.52 -12.73 -43.50
C PRO A 983 -28.90 -14.24 -43.44
N GLY A 984 -28.04 -15.09 -42.84
CA GLY A 984 -28.33 -16.52 -42.62
C GLY A 984 -27.78 -17.05 -41.30
N ALA A 985 -28.60 -17.77 -40.53
CA ALA A 985 -28.25 -18.36 -39.24
C ALA A 985 -27.90 -19.86 -39.34
N GLY A 986 -27.05 -20.36 -38.44
CA GLY A 986 -26.74 -21.79 -38.28
C GLY A 986 -25.41 -21.99 -37.52
N ARG A 987 -25.39 -22.16 -36.20
CA ARG A 987 -25.57 -23.40 -35.41
C ARG A 987 -24.50 -24.49 -35.64
N HIS A 988 -23.77 -24.81 -34.56
CA HIS A 988 -22.94 -26.00 -34.30
C HIS A 988 -21.75 -26.29 -35.25
N ARG A 989 -20.54 -25.98 -34.79
CA ARG A 989 -19.84 -26.91 -33.88
C ARG A 989 -19.00 -26.14 -32.87
#